data_AF-A0A812J6Y6-F1
#
_entry.id   AF-A0A812J6Y6-F1
#
_cell.length_a   1.000
_cell.length_b   1.000
_cell.length_c   1.000
_cell.angle_alpha   90.00
_cell.angle_beta   90.00
_cell.angle_gamma   90.00
#
_symmetry.space_group_name_H-M   'P 1'
#
loop_
_entity.id
_entity.type
_entity.pdbx_description
1 polymer ?
#
loop_
_entity_poly.entity_id
_entity_poly.type
_entity_poly.pdbx_seq_one_letter_code
_entity_poly.pdbx_strand_id
1 'polypeptide(L)'
;MYAKRPAFSLTNGRPRKGKEGKDVKDSKGREKGEKEQPQAVRSKSLAELLEEEESGRGPKLEEALLAVFRLIDADNGGTISKLEFIGAVYRHALVASFVLQGHGLSPELQSDSNGQVAISEQSFDAVDEVFDSMSGGSARVKYPEFTAYFRRVANVCLAAQTEEKHMKDVFSSIDADSNGSFSKLDMVAAMQSSARVASYLLPDLDARKVLEDERSYDAVCSLFDRIAAGRPYVQWQDFKTFCLHTRFQKAWDSSPSTTCSSPLSPSSPGSPDDRSRARLLIIAPGFGRERHPQQAALLAQAGFQIHWCRDLPEYADEGARLTYHAVAPYLNKIRDEIVNVQPSVVLAASQGGAYLVGLWQLGYWHGPSVLLNAHPSLPMRLPAAASIVIAHGSNDEAYLWQRADLEELMTTGPGNRTLLYYTSNSGYLASGSLTRLGDRHVMASVLQNNTLPRLVDAALSPIGPELHLIQSWRNQLSDLRLDAQHYLGYSLERLRRLWTSPGRRGRDEPLIGVPPNSEEFRRVAAIFRAAPVEPPAYMLSSQASWERVPIHKIERVENGGQMECSTIPYRDGLRNSLREQGVDFDPSIHACWAFHGADQESLLSIIRDPVSGFQPLISGSRNSPVWGSGTYFARDAKYVADGQFCPRRRDGSRCMLLCLVMLGMPCLGDPNQKGVLPFRQKPHRYNSAVDSLSSPEVYVTQMVGSALSMLTLAAVHTAWLRRRVDAQLPTVTGAGRDDIEGPAHLAARAAPRSLDFCGHAHQVAASIREALWHAQVVIGAVFMEGSHYAFPPSSHWSEQRLYALLTTGQPSPVDILVAELADTLHITVEQARREAETHLDLAGILNQGGASPSGTPFIRTVGQTPKASLLNWGSPPTSPTGQEVIHRTRRRARTEGHLQVPLSPGSPPQADVKVEIKPIISSKITVAVVAPGAGTGINGAIYSELGRNPSFKVEVVGRSRAAYDVYPPCWPHGAPAPNLQSFADEVLETRVHAQVQTMVFGSRGGQVVLPHMWQAEAQGLISPVPPVVVINGGCAMKLPTPVHWPDNAVSFLLIGGNDNFRGRLSMEEYVTETRSHVPAVNKTTAILFVNEMTHMPQQPLLRGVLKLMLKAISSWKADGKVPLQYFRDILAFLRQDGWSGRLLYTTTAGAWEDIAFSSFDIDKLQVQGVVPVHDESLAPEFTAKDEVKALWRAAVVAATGPSKATRLSQVVKAAADKTETQ
;
A
#
# COMPACT_ATOMS: atom_id res chain seq x y z
N MET A 1 -21.09 43.76 -27.53
CA MET A 1 -22.34 42.96 -27.51
C MET A 1 -22.46 42.40 -26.09
N TYR A 2 -23.14 43.07 -25.12
CA TYR A 2 -24.59 43.03 -24.82
C TYR A 2 -25.15 41.60 -24.87
N ALA A 3 -25.79 40.98 -23.86
CA ALA A 3 -26.62 41.44 -22.73
C ALA A 3 -26.55 40.38 -21.58
N LYS A 4 -26.51 40.72 -20.28
CA LYS A 4 -27.54 41.22 -19.34
C LYS A 4 -28.79 40.33 -19.15
N ARG A 5 -28.86 39.70 -17.96
CA ARG A 5 -30.08 39.28 -17.25
C ARG A 5 -30.93 40.51 -16.83
N PRO A 6 -32.24 40.34 -16.63
CA PRO A 6 -32.82 40.86 -15.38
C PRO A 6 -33.86 39.94 -14.72
N ALA A 7 -34.06 40.23 -13.44
CA ALA A 7 -35.01 39.67 -12.49
C ALA A 7 -36.48 39.99 -12.84
N PHE A 8 -37.41 39.17 -12.33
CA PHE A 8 -38.83 39.50 -12.29
C PHE A 8 -39.41 39.43 -10.86
N SER A 9 -40.09 40.52 -10.53
CA SER A 9 -40.80 40.84 -9.30
C SER A 9 -42.20 40.22 -9.28
N LEU A 10 -42.66 39.92 -8.07
CA LEU A 10 -44.02 39.55 -7.68
C LEU A 10 -45.06 40.61 -8.07
N THR A 11 -46.19 40.17 -8.63
CA THR A 11 -47.49 40.86 -8.50
C THR A 11 -48.64 39.85 -8.43
N ASN A 12 -49.52 40.11 -7.46
CA ASN A 12 -50.76 39.41 -7.11
C ASN A 12 -51.75 39.28 -8.27
N GLY A 13 -52.40 38.11 -8.36
CA GLY A 13 -53.59 37.87 -9.18
C GLY A 13 -54.63 37.03 -8.44
N ARG A 14 -55.73 37.67 -8.01
CA ARG A 14 -56.99 37.02 -7.62
C ARG A 14 -57.61 36.27 -8.81
N PRO A 15 -58.41 35.22 -8.58
CA PRO A 15 -59.56 34.96 -9.43
C PRO A 15 -60.90 34.85 -8.67
N ARG A 16 -61.79 35.75 -9.10
CA ARG A 16 -63.21 35.58 -9.51
C ARG A 16 -64.16 34.62 -8.76
N LYS A 17 -65.26 35.27 -8.33
CA LYS A 17 -66.59 34.74 -8.00
C LYS A 17 -67.28 34.06 -9.18
N GLY A 18 -68.05 33.02 -8.88
CA GLY A 18 -69.19 32.50 -9.67
C GLY A 18 -70.36 32.18 -8.74
N LYS A 19 -71.56 32.68 -9.09
CA LYS A 19 -72.89 32.45 -8.48
C LYS A 19 -73.37 31.00 -8.78
N GLU A 20 -74.38 30.36 -8.17
CA GLU A 20 -75.78 30.79 -7.95
C GLU A 20 -76.61 29.65 -7.27
N GLY A 21 -77.71 30.01 -6.56
CA GLY A 21 -78.89 29.15 -6.24
C GLY A 21 -78.93 28.48 -4.85
N LYS A 22 -79.68 28.95 -3.83
CA LYS A 22 -81.14 29.07 -3.54
C LYS A 22 -81.72 27.96 -2.64
N ASP A 23 -82.15 28.40 -1.45
CA ASP A 23 -83.29 28.01 -0.59
C ASP A 23 -83.47 26.55 -0.09
N VAL A 24 -83.52 26.38 1.25
CA VAL A 24 -84.69 25.88 2.04
C VAL A 24 -84.39 25.98 3.56
N LYS A 25 -85.46 26.23 4.31
CA LYS A 25 -85.61 26.64 5.72
C LYS A 25 -85.38 25.54 6.80
N ASP A 26 -85.14 26.06 8.01
CA ASP A 26 -85.55 25.60 9.35
C ASP A 26 -85.13 24.21 9.86
N SER A 27 -84.35 24.19 10.95
CA SER A 27 -84.81 23.64 12.24
C SER A 27 -83.75 23.71 13.37
N LYS A 28 -84.28 23.86 14.58
CA LYS A 28 -83.63 24.07 15.88
C LYS A 28 -82.84 22.85 16.38
N GLY A 29 -81.73 23.15 17.09
CA GLY A 29 -81.39 22.61 18.41
C GLY A 29 -81.00 21.13 18.55
N ARG A 30 -79.71 20.87 18.83
CA ARG A 30 -79.27 19.85 19.80
C ARG A 30 -77.78 20.00 20.14
N GLU A 31 -77.49 20.59 21.28
CA GLU A 31 -76.26 20.27 22.03
C GLU A 31 -76.32 18.80 22.45
N LYS A 32 -75.27 18.03 22.17
CA LYS A 32 -75.02 16.72 22.80
C LYS A 32 -73.54 16.33 22.67
N GLY A 33 -72.80 16.55 23.78
CA GLY A 33 -71.73 15.69 24.28
C GLY A 33 -70.42 15.65 23.52
N GLU A 34 -69.46 16.49 23.90
CA GLU A 34 -68.03 16.15 23.80
C GLU A 34 -67.79 14.88 24.61
N LYS A 35 -67.47 13.78 23.93
CA LYS A 35 -66.98 12.55 24.56
C LYS A 35 -65.59 12.84 25.12
N GLU A 36 -65.41 12.69 26.43
CA GLU A 36 -64.11 12.66 27.10
C GLU A 36 -63.16 11.72 26.33
N GLN A 37 -62.08 12.26 25.79
CA GLN A 37 -60.95 11.46 25.32
C GLN A 37 -60.32 10.76 26.54
N PRO A 38 -59.91 9.49 26.45
CA PRO A 38 -59.35 8.77 27.60
C PRO A 38 -58.04 9.43 28.08
N GLN A 39 -58.12 10.15 29.21
CA GLN A 39 -56.99 10.84 29.85
C GLN A 39 -55.85 9.90 30.29
N ALA A 40 -56.07 8.58 30.33
CA ALA A 40 -55.15 7.61 30.93
C ALA A 40 -53.89 7.27 30.10
N VAL A 41 -53.87 7.54 28.78
CA VAL A 41 -52.76 7.10 27.89
C VAL A 41 -51.62 8.14 27.78
N ARG A 42 -51.81 9.36 28.32
CA ARG A 42 -51.07 10.55 27.85
C ARG A 42 -49.61 10.73 28.32
N SER A 43 -48.97 9.77 28.98
CA SER A 43 -47.60 10.00 29.51
C SER A 43 -46.70 8.78 29.74
N LYS A 44 -47.16 7.55 29.49
CA LYS A 44 -46.40 6.34 29.82
C LYS A 44 -45.77 5.70 28.59
N SER A 45 -44.52 5.27 28.71
CA SER A 45 -43.81 4.47 27.72
C SER A 45 -44.38 3.05 27.64
N LEU A 46 -44.16 2.37 26.51
CA LEU A 46 -44.54 0.97 26.31
C LEU A 46 -43.99 0.04 27.39
N ALA A 47 -42.76 0.29 27.87
CA ALA A 47 -42.14 -0.48 28.95
C ALA A 47 -42.85 -0.27 30.29
N GLU A 48 -43.20 0.98 30.63
CA GLU A 48 -43.95 1.30 31.87
C GLU A 48 -45.36 0.70 31.86
N LEU A 49 -46.04 0.71 30.70
CA LEU A 49 -47.36 0.08 30.55
C LEU A 49 -47.30 -1.45 30.70
N LEU A 50 -46.22 -2.08 30.22
CA LEU A 50 -46.00 -3.51 30.39
C LEU A 50 -45.64 -3.86 31.84
N GLU A 51 -44.80 -3.06 32.51
CA GLU A 51 -44.46 -3.23 33.93
C GLU A 51 -45.68 -3.06 34.85
N GLU A 52 -46.62 -2.15 34.52
CA GLU A 52 -47.89 -2.00 35.23
C GLU A 52 -48.86 -3.17 35.02
N GLU A 53 -48.85 -3.78 33.84
CA GLU A 53 -49.61 -5.00 33.54
C GLU A 53 -49.05 -6.20 34.32
N GLU A 54 -47.73 -6.38 34.32
CA GLU A 54 -47.06 -7.46 35.08
C GLU A 54 -47.19 -7.30 36.60
N SER A 55 -47.18 -6.07 37.11
CA SER A 55 -47.36 -5.77 38.54
C SER A 55 -48.81 -5.81 39.02
N GLY A 56 -49.78 -5.98 38.11
CA GLY A 56 -51.20 -6.10 38.41
C GLY A 56 -51.87 -4.81 38.92
N ARG A 57 -51.29 -3.63 38.68
CA ARG A 57 -51.72 -2.34 39.28
C ARG A 57 -52.30 -1.31 38.32
N GLY A 58 -52.36 -1.55 37.00
CA GLY A 58 -52.73 -0.53 36.02
C GLY A 58 -53.75 -0.95 34.96
N PRO A 59 -54.29 0.00 34.17
CA PRO A 59 -55.08 -0.30 32.97
C PRO A 59 -54.22 -1.13 32.02
N LYS A 60 -54.82 -2.15 31.41
CA LYS A 60 -54.09 -3.17 30.64
C LYS A 60 -53.37 -2.50 29.47
N LEU A 61 -52.12 -2.85 29.20
CA LEU A 61 -51.41 -2.50 27.95
C LEU A 61 -52.31 -2.73 26.72
N GLU A 62 -53.15 -3.76 26.79
CA GLU A 62 -54.20 -4.07 25.84
C GLU A 62 -55.19 -2.91 25.57
N GLU A 63 -55.61 -2.17 26.61
CA GLU A 63 -56.53 -1.03 26.47
C GLU A 63 -55.84 0.16 25.78
N ALA A 64 -54.56 0.40 26.08
CA ALA A 64 -53.76 1.41 25.41
C ALA A 64 -53.53 1.05 23.93
N LEU A 65 -53.17 -0.20 23.65
CA LEU A 65 -53.01 -0.72 22.29
C LEU A 65 -54.31 -0.62 21.49
N LEU A 66 -55.44 -0.99 22.09
CA LEU A 66 -56.75 -0.88 21.45
C LEU A 66 -57.14 0.58 21.17
N ALA A 67 -56.83 1.49 22.10
CA ALA A 67 -57.10 2.92 21.91
C ALA A 67 -56.26 3.50 20.76
N VAL A 68 -54.96 3.18 20.70
CA VAL A 68 -54.07 3.61 19.61
C VAL A 68 -54.50 2.99 18.28
N PHE A 69 -54.82 1.69 18.25
CA PHE A 69 -55.30 1.00 17.06
C PHE A 69 -56.56 1.67 16.48
N ARG A 70 -57.53 2.02 17.32
CA ARG A 70 -58.76 2.72 16.90
C ARG A 70 -58.53 4.14 16.41
N LEU A 71 -57.48 4.81 16.90
CA LEU A 71 -57.08 6.13 16.38
C LEU A 71 -56.46 6.02 14.98
N ILE A 72 -55.88 4.87 14.67
CA ILE A 72 -55.27 4.61 13.36
C ILE A 72 -56.31 4.10 12.35
N ASP A 73 -57.17 3.17 12.76
CA ASP A 73 -58.24 2.52 11.96
C ASP A 73 -59.39 3.50 11.67
N ALA A 74 -59.11 4.54 10.88
CA ALA A 74 -60.01 5.68 10.65
C ALA A 74 -61.30 5.27 9.94
N ASP A 75 -61.29 4.20 9.13
CA ASP A 75 -62.47 3.66 8.47
C ASP A 75 -63.28 2.69 9.36
N ASN A 76 -62.80 2.35 10.56
CA ASN A 76 -63.33 1.31 11.46
C ASN A 76 -63.47 -0.07 10.79
N GLY A 77 -62.64 -0.38 9.79
CA GLY A 77 -62.62 -1.64 9.06
C GLY A 77 -62.00 -2.79 9.85
N GLY A 78 -61.43 -2.53 11.04
CA GLY A 78 -60.76 -3.52 11.87
C GLY A 78 -59.36 -3.91 11.37
N THR A 79 -58.83 -3.16 10.40
CA THR A 79 -57.50 -3.40 9.82
C THR A 79 -56.87 -2.09 9.37
N ILE A 80 -55.60 -1.87 9.70
CA ILE A 80 -54.88 -0.63 9.39
C ILE A 80 -54.16 -0.76 8.04
N SER A 81 -54.46 0.13 7.10
CA SER A 81 -53.63 0.32 5.89
C SER A 81 -52.42 1.22 6.16
N LYS A 82 -51.40 1.14 5.28
CA LYS A 82 -50.19 1.99 5.37
C LYS A 82 -50.52 3.49 5.39
N LEU A 83 -51.51 3.89 4.58
CA LEU A 83 -51.98 5.28 4.51
C LEU A 83 -52.68 5.74 5.80
N GLU A 84 -53.48 4.87 6.41
CA GLU A 84 -54.11 5.13 7.70
C GLU A 84 -53.08 5.27 8.82
N PHE A 85 -52.09 4.38 8.83
CA PHE A 85 -50.97 4.41 9.78
C PHE A 85 -50.18 5.71 9.71
N ILE A 86 -49.65 6.05 8.53
CA ILE A 86 -48.90 7.29 8.30
C ILE A 86 -49.78 8.52 8.60
N GLY A 87 -51.02 8.50 8.12
CA GLY A 87 -51.96 9.59 8.34
C GLY A 87 -52.28 9.81 9.82
N ALA A 88 -52.40 8.74 10.60
CA ALA A 88 -52.65 8.81 12.04
C ALA A 88 -51.42 9.30 12.82
N VAL A 89 -50.21 8.87 12.44
CA VAL A 89 -48.97 9.42 13.00
C VAL A 89 -48.88 10.93 12.75
N TYR A 90 -49.27 11.40 11.56
CA TYR A 90 -49.25 12.82 11.22
C TYR A 90 -50.31 13.65 11.98
N ARG A 91 -51.51 13.08 12.18
CA ARG A 91 -52.66 13.76 12.81
C ARG A 91 -52.68 13.70 14.33
N HIS A 92 -52.04 12.68 14.92
CA HIS A 92 -52.16 12.41 16.35
C HIS A 92 -50.76 12.28 16.98
N ALA A 93 -50.35 13.30 17.73
CA ALA A 93 -49.08 13.30 18.46
C ALA A 93 -48.93 12.08 19.39
N LEU A 94 -50.04 11.58 19.95
CA LEU A 94 -50.07 10.35 20.74
C LEU A 94 -49.66 9.12 19.91
N VAL A 95 -50.23 8.96 18.72
CA VAL A 95 -49.89 7.85 17.82
C VAL A 95 -48.42 7.96 17.39
N ALA A 96 -47.95 9.16 17.03
CA ALA A 96 -46.54 9.39 16.69
C ALA A 96 -45.59 8.99 17.83
N SER A 97 -45.87 9.48 19.04
CA SER A 97 -45.06 9.18 20.23
C SER A 97 -45.07 7.70 20.59
N PHE A 98 -46.19 7.01 20.37
CA PHE A 98 -46.34 5.59 20.68
C PHE A 98 -45.61 4.70 19.67
N VAL A 99 -45.75 5.01 18.38
CA VAL A 99 -45.16 4.24 17.28
C VAL A 99 -43.63 4.37 17.26
N LEU A 100 -43.09 5.55 17.56
CA LEU A 100 -41.66 5.85 17.40
C LEU A 100 -40.78 5.55 18.63
N GLN A 101 -41.36 5.10 19.74
CA GLN A 101 -40.64 4.85 21.00
C GLN A 101 -39.47 3.85 20.88
N GLY A 102 -39.52 2.92 19.92
CA GLY A 102 -38.45 1.93 19.69
C GLY A 102 -37.25 2.42 18.87
N HIS A 103 -37.34 3.57 18.21
CA HIS A 103 -36.34 4.03 17.22
C HIS A 103 -35.43 5.16 17.73
N GLY A 104 -35.48 5.50 19.03
CA GLY A 104 -34.59 6.49 19.64
C GLY A 104 -34.83 7.95 19.20
N LEU A 105 -35.90 8.21 18.45
CA LEU A 105 -36.33 9.55 18.09
C LEU A 105 -37.10 10.16 19.28
N SER A 106 -36.53 11.18 19.91
CA SER A 106 -37.15 11.88 21.04
C SER A 106 -38.41 12.64 20.57
N PRO A 107 -39.47 12.77 21.39
CA PRO A 107 -40.73 13.43 21.03
C PRO A 107 -40.67 14.96 20.88
N GLU A 108 -39.50 15.56 20.59
CA GLU A 108 -39.40 16.96 20.16
C GLU A 108 -39.90 17.12 18.71
N LEU A 109 -41.04 16.51 18.42
CA LEU A 109 -41.83 16.77 17.24
C LEU A 109 -42.43 18.15 17.44
N GLN A 110 -41.83 19.16 16.79
CA GLN A 110 -42.42 20.49 16.69
C GLN A 110 -43.81 20.33 16.08
N SER A 111 -44.83 20.46 16.92
CA SER A 111 -46.21 20.56 16.45
C SER A 111 -46.33 21.93 15.80
N ASP A 112 -46.86 21.98 14.59
CA ASP A 112 -47.25 23.28 14.04
C ASP A 112 -48.39 23.88 14.87
N SER A 113 -48.75 25.14 14.59
CA SER A 113 -49.85 25.82 15.29
C SER A 113 -51.21 25.14 15.13
N ASN A 114 -51.32 24.13 14.27
CA ASN A 114 -52.53 23.34 14.03
C ASN A 114 -52.51 21.98 14.75
N GLY A 115 -51.46 21.70 15.53
CA GLY A 115 -51.27 20.43 16.22
C GLY A 115 -50.87 19.28 15.30
N GLN A 116 -50.46 19.57 14.07
CA GLN A 116 -49.89 18.57 13.16
C GLN A 116 -48.42 18.34 13.49
N VAL A 117 -48.02 17.07 13.48
CA VAL A 117 -46.66 16.65 13.75
C VAL A 117 -45.80 16.92 12.51
N ALA A 118 -44.80 17.80 12.61
CA ALA A 118 -43.83 17.98 11.52
C ALA A 118 -42.94 16.72 11.41
N ILE A 119 -43.30 15.81 10.50
CA ILE A 119 -42.52 14.59 10.24
C ILE A 119 -41.30 14.98 9.40
N SER A 120 -40.10 14.84 9.98
CA SER A 120 -38.86 14.87 9.20
C SER A 120 -38.76 13.66 8.28
N GLU A 121 -37.96 13.72 7.22
CA GLU A 121 -37.68 12.57 6.35
C GLU A 121 -37.29 11.31 7.15
N GLN A 122 -36.42 11.48 8.16
CA GLN A 122 -36.03 10.40 9.09
C GLN A 122 -37.21 9.83 9.90
N SER A 123 -38.17 10.67 10.31
CA SER A 123 -39.35 10.22 11.05
C SER A 123 -40.32 9.49 10.13
N PHE A 124 -40.41 9.89 8.85
CA PHE A 124 -41.22 9.20 7.86
C PHE A 124 -40.68 7.80 7.59
N ASP A 125 -39.37 7.67 7.38
CA ASP A 125 -38.70 6.38 7.15
C ASP A 125 -38.89 5.43 8.34
N ALA A 126 -38.78 5.95 9.57
CA ALA A 126 -39.02 5.16 10.78
C ALA A 126 -40.48 4.69 10.88
N VAL A 127 -41.46 5.52 10.53
CA VAL A 127 -42.88 5.12 10.49
C VAL A 127 -43.11 4.04 9.43
N ASP A 128 -42.46 4.16 8.28
CA ASP A 128 -42.54 3.19 7.18
C ASP A 128 -42.01 1.82 7.61
N GLU A 129 -40.82 1.81 8.24
CA GLU A 129 -40.16 0.61 8.76
C GLU A 129 -41.00 -0.10 9.83
N VAL A 130 -41.62 0.66 10.74
CA VAL A 130 -42.51 0.09 11.77
C VAL A 130 -43.73 -0.57 11.11
N PHE A 131 -44.34 0.06 10.10
CA PHE A 131 -45.47 -0.52 9.40
C PHE A 131 -45.10 -1.81 8.67
N ASP A 132 -43.97 -1.81 7.96
CA ASP A 132 -43.51 -2.98 7.19
C ASP A 132 -43.14 -4.14 8.14
N SER A 133 -42.49 -3.85 9.26
CA SER A 133 -42.15 -4.83 10.31
C SER A 133 -43.39 -5.45 10.95
N MET A 134 -44.41 -4.62 11.20
CA MET A 134 -45.66 -5.06 11.81
C MET A 134 -46.54 -5.85 10.83
N SER A 135 -46.55 -5.46 9.55
CA SER A 135 -47.39 -6.09 8.52
C SER A 135 -46.82 -7.40 7.97
N GLY A 136 -45.51 -7.63 8.10
CA GLY A 136 -44.84 -8.79 7.52
C GLY A 136 -45.03 -8.88 5.99
N GLY A 137 -45.15 -7.73 5.32
CA GLY A 137 -45.41 -7.62 3.88
C GLY A 137 -46.90 -7.64 3.48
N SER A 138 -47.82 -7.66 4.44
CA SER A 138 -49.26 -7.56 4.17
C SER A 138 -49.70 -6.12 3.87
N ALA A 139 -50.67 -5.93 2.96
CA ALA A 139 -51.16 -4.59 2.61
C ALA A 139 -51.96 -3.91 3.74
N ARG A 140 -52.49 -4.69 4.69
CA ARG A 140 -53.21 -4.19 5.88
C ARG A 140 -52.81 -5.01 7.11
N VAL A 141 -52.84 -4.39 8.27
CA VAL A 141 -52.45 -4.97 9.56
C VAL A 141 -53.68 -5.20 10.43
N LYS A 142 -53.85 -6.42 10.94
CA LYS A 142 -54.94 -6.77 11.86
C LYS A 142 -54.57 -6.44 13.30
N TYR A 143 -55.57 -6.22 14.15
CA TYR A 143 -55.33 -5.93 15.58
C TYR A 143 -54.41 -6.94 16.30
N PRO A 144 -54.53 -8.27 16.11
CA PRO A 144 -53.60 -9.22 16.74
C PRO A 144 -52.15 -9.09 16.28
N GLU A 145 -51.91 -8.69 15.03
CA GLU A 145 -50.56 -8.46 14.47
C GLU A 145 -49.97 -7.18 15.08
N PHE A 146 -50.79 -6.12 15.17
CA PHE A 146 -50.45 -4.86 15.84
C PHE A 146 -50.07 -5.08 17.31
N THR A 147 -50.90 -5.79 18.08
CA THR A 147 -50.62 -6.03 19.50
C THR A 147 -49.41 -6.94 19.71
N ALA A 148 -49.25 -7.99 18.89
CA ALA A 148 -48.10 -8.88 18.97
C ALA A 148 -46.78 -8.14 18.68
N TYR A 149 -46.78 -7.23 17.71
CA TYR A 149 -45.62 -6.38 17.41
C TYR A 149 -45.28 -5.47 18.60
N PHE A 150 -46.23 -4.65 19.07
CA PHE A 150 -45.94 -3.69 20.14
C PHE A 150 -45.67 -4.34 21.50
N ARG A 151 -46.22 -5.52 21.79
CA ARG A 151 -45.81 -6.31 22.97
C ARG A 151 -44.37 -6.78 22.86
N ARG A 152 -43.93 -7.18 21.67
CA ARG A 152 -42.52 -7.55 21.45
C ARG A 152 -41.60 -6.35 21.63
N VAL A 153 -41.97 -5.20 21.06
CA VAL A 153 -41.24 -3.93 21.24
C VAL A 153 -41.20 -3.55 22.71
N ALA A 154 -42.33 -3.60 23.43
CA ALA A 154 -42.39 -3.31 24.86
C ALA A 154 -41.46 -4.21 25.69
N ASN A 155 -41.43 -5.52 25.41
CA ASN A 155 -40.53 -6.47 26.07
C ASN A 155 -39.04 -6.15 25.78
N VAL A 156 -38.71 -5.82 24.53
CA VAL A 156 -37.35 -5.43 24.14
C VAL A 156 -36.94 -4.13 24.82
N CYS A 157 -37.82 -3.13 24.85
CA CYS A 157 -37.59 -1.86 25.54
C CYS A 157 -37.42 -2.05 27.04
N LEU A 158 -38.26 -2.88 27.68
CA LEU A 158 -38.16 -3.17 29.12
C LEU A 158 -36.85 -3.88 29.47
N ALA A 159 -36.43 -4.86 28.67
CA ALA A 159 -35.15 -5.54 28.82
C ALA A 159 -33.97 -4.57 28.65
N ALA A 160 -34.00 -3.73 27.61
CA ALA A 160 -32.96 -2.73 27.35
C ALA A 160 -32.89 -1.66 28.45
N GLN A 161 -34.03 -1.21 28.98
CA GLN A 161 -34.09 -0.26 30.09
C GLN A 161 -33.55 -0.87 31.39
N THR A 162 -33.92 -2.12 31.68
CA THR A 162 -33.42 -2.84 32.87
C THR A 162 -31.91 -3.04 32.80
N GLU A 163 -31.39 -3.39 31.62
CA GLU A 163 -29.96 -3.56 31.38
C GLU A 163 -29.21 -2.23 31.42
N GLU A 164 -29.73 -1.18 30.80
CA GLU A 164 -29.15 0.16 30.88
C GLU A 164 -29.13 0.69 32.31
N LYS A 165 -30.20 0.45 33.07
CA LYS A 165 -30.26 0.77 34.51
C LYS A 165 -29.16 0.03 35.28
N HIS A 166 -28.97 -1.27 35.04
CA HIS A 166 -27.88 -2.03 35.66
C HIS A 166 -26.49 -1.50 35.28
N MET A 167 -26.27 -1.12 34.01
CA MET A 167 -25.01 -0.51 33.58
C MET A 167 -24.80 0.85 34.25
N LYS A 168 -25.85 1.69 34.35
CA LYS A 168 -25.79 3.00 35.02
C LYS A 168 -25.50 2.86 36.50
N ASP A 169 -26.08 1.87 37.18
CA ASP A 169 -25.79 1.58 38.58
C ASP A 169 -24.31 1.23 38.78
N VAL A 170 -23.75 0.36 37.92
CA VAL A 170 -22.34 -0.04 38.00
C VAL A 170 -21.43 1.14 37.68
N PHE A 171 -21.74 1.91 36.63
CA PHE A 171 -20.98 3.10 36.27
C PHE A 171 -20.99 4.14 37.39
N SER A 172 -22.16 4.44 37.97
CA SER A 172 -22.30 5.39 39.09
C SER A 172 -21.60 4.91 40.36
N SER A 173 -21.45 3.58 40.52
CA SER A 173 -20.65 3.02 41.61
C SER A 173 -19.14 3.20 41.41
N ILE A 174 -18.69 3.43 40.16
CA ILE A 174 -17.30 3.70 39.82
C ILE A 174 -17.03 5.21 39.80
N ASP A 175 -17.91 5.98 39.14
CA ASP A 175 -17.92 7.45 39.08
C ASP A 175 -18.47 8.05 40.39
N ALA A 176 -17.74 7.84 41.48
CA ALA A 176 -18.17 8.20 42.83
C ALA A 176 -18.37 9.72 43.02
N ASP A 177 -17.73 10.56 42.22
CA ASP A 177 -17.90 12.02 42.21
C ASP A 177 -18.99 12.50 41.22
N SER A 178 -19.60 11.58 40.48
CA SER A 178 -20.72 11.83 39.55
C SER A 178 -20.39 12.88 38.48
N ASN A 179 -19.13 12.89 38.01
CA ASN A 179 -18.69 13.85 37.00
C ASN A 179 -19.00 13.39 35.56
N GLY A 180 -19.56 12.18 35.40
CA GLY A 180 -19.89 11.56 34.11
C GLY A 180 -18.75 10.77 33.49
N SER A 181 -17.63 10.60 34.20
CA SER A 181 -16.45 9.87 33.77
C SER A 181 -15.67 9.29 34.96
N PHE A 182 -14.90 8.22 34.73
CA PHE A 182 -14.06 7.65 35.78
C PHE A 182 -12.63 7.39 35.31
N SER A 183 -11.67 7.53 36.22
CA SER A 183 -10.26 7.22 36.00
C SER A 183 -9.93 5.77 36.32
N LYS A 184 -8.71 5.33 35.97
CA LYS A 184 -8.21 3.99 36.30
C LYS A 184 -8.23 3.74 37.82
N LEU A 185 -7.93 4.77 38.61
CA LEU A 185 -7.94 4.68 40.08
C LEU A 185 -9.35 4.49 40.64
N ASP A 186 -10.33 5.19 40.07
CA ASP A 186 -11.74 5.07 40.48
C ASP A 186 -12.26 3.66 40.21
N MET A 187 -11.91 3.09 39.05
CA MET A 187 -12.26 1.71 38.70
C MET A 187 -11.64 0.69 39.67
N VAL A 188 -10.35 0.85 40.01
CA VAL A 188 -9.67 -0.01 40.98
C VAL A 188 -10.32 0.11 42.36
N ALA A 189 -10.58 1.33 42.85
CA ALA A 189 -11.19 1.57 44.15
C ALA A 189 -12.62 1.00 44.24
N ALA A 190 -13.42 1.16 43.18
CA ALA A 190 -14.76 0.61 43.08
C ALA A 190 -14.76 -0.92 43.04
N MET A 191 -13.81 -1.54 42.33
CA MET A 191 -13.67 -3.00 42.29
C MET A 191 -13.25 -3.60 43.63
N GLN A 192 -12.43 -2.90 44.42
CA GLN A 192 -12.06 -3.33 45.77
C GLN A 192 -13.21 -3.17 46.77
N SER A 193 -13.99 -2.10 46.66
CA SER A 193 -15.06 -1.77 47.61
C SER A 193 -16.41 -2.42 47.28
N SER A 194 -16.66 -2.77 46.01
CA SER A 194 -17.94 -3.32 45.55
C SER A 194 -17.76 -4.65 44.82
N ALA A 195 -18.15 -5.73 45.49
CA ALA A 195 -18.22 -7.06 44.87
C ALA A 195 -19.13 -7.09 43.63
N ARG A 196 -20.17 -6.24 43.60
CA ARG A 196 -21.05 -6.09 42.44
C ARG A 196 -20.30 -5.56 41.22
N VAL A 197 -19.52 -4.48 41.38
CA VAL A 197 -18.71 -3.90 40.27
C VAL A 197 -17.67 -4.92 39.78
N ALA A 198 -16.98 -5.56 40.72
CA ALA A 198 -16.01 -6.62 40.42
C ALA A 198 -16.62 -7.78 39.62
N SER A 199 -17.71 -8.37 40.14
CA SER A 199 -18.37 -9.50 39.49
C SER A 199 -18.95 -9.15 38.11
N TYR A 200 -19.39 -7.90 37.94
CA TYR A 200 -19.92 -7.42 36.67
C TYR A 200 -18.85 -7.30 35.58
N LEU A 201 -17.70 -6.70 35.93
CA LEU A 201 -16.63 -6.41 34.99
C LEU A 201 -15.66 -7.57 34.76
N LEU A 202 -15.30 -8.29 35.82
CA LEU A 202 -14.36 -9.42 35.82
C LEU A 202 -14.87 -10.51 36.78
N PRO A 203 -15.87 -11.32 36.37
CA PRO A 203 -16.52 -12.30 37.24
C PRO A 203 -15.58 -13.38 37.81
N ASP A 204 -14.49 -13.67 37.11
CA ASP A 204 -13.54 -14.72 37.47
C ASP A 204 -12.36 -14.23 38.33
N LEU A 205 -12.36 -12.94 38.71
CA LEU A 205 -11.26 -12.30 39.43
C LEU A 205 -11.65 -11.94 40.86
N ASP A 206 -10.83 -12.32 41.85
CA ASP A 206 -11.01 -11.88 43.25
C ASP A 206 -10.54 -10.43 43.42
N ALA A 207 -11.45 -9.49 43.11
CA ALA A 207 -11.13 -8.08 43.07
C ALA A 207 -10.68 -7.46 44.40
N ARG A 208 -10.90 -8.14 45.54
CA ARG A 208 -10.42 -7.69 46.86
C ARG A 208 -8.89 -7.62 46.90
N LYS A 209 -8.23 -8.44 46.09
CA LYS A 209 -6.77 -8.54 46.00
C LYS A 209 -6.18 -7.77 44.82
N VAL A 210 -6.93 -6.89 44.16
CA VAL A 210 -6.43 -6.16 42.98
C VAL A 210 -5.13 -5.39 43.24
N LEU A 211 -4.88 -4.91 44.47
CA LEU A 211 -3.60 -4.27 44.82
C LEU A 211 -2.56 -5.21 45.46
N GLU A 212 -2.96 -6.44 45.79
CA GLU A 212 -2.11 -7.46 46.42
C GLU A 212 -1.62 -8.52 45.43
N ASP A 213 -2.34 -8.70 44.32
CA ASP A 213 -2.05 -9.65 43.24
C ASP A 213 -1.81 -8.90 41.92
N GLU A 214 -0.59 -8.98 41.43
CA GLU A 214 -0.14 -8.34 40.19
C GLU A 214 -0.99 -8.75 38.99
N ARG A 215 -1.40 -10.04 38.92
CA ARG A 215 -2.26 -10.53 37.82
C ARG A 215 -3.63 -9.86 37.82
N SER A 216 -4.20 -9.70 39.02
CA SER A 216 -5.47 -8.99 39.19
C SER A 216 -5.35 -7.52 38.81
N TYR A 217 -4.26 -6.86 39.22
CA TYR A 217 -3.98 -5.47 38.84
C TYR A 217 -3.85 -5.29 37.32
N ASP A 218 -3.08 -6.17 36.67
CA ASP A 218 -2.85 -6.13 35.23
C ASP A 218 -4.12 -6.39 34.43
N ALA A 219 -4.98 -7.30 34.90
CA ALA A 219 -6.28 -7.57 34.29
C ALA A 219 -7.20 -6.34 34.35
N VAL A 220 -7.23 -5.65 35.49
CA VAL A 220 -7.99 -4.40 35.68
C VAL A 220 -7.42 -3.26 34.83
N CYS A 221 -6.10 -3.12 34.76
CA CYS A 221 -5.46 -2.12 33.89
C CYS A 221 -5.78 -2.37 32.41
N SER A 222 -5.64 -3.62 31.97
CA SER A 222 -5.94 -4.04 30.60
C SER A 222 -7.42 -3.86 30.26
N LEU A 223 -8.31 -4.09 31.21
CA LEU A 223 -9.73 -3.79 31.06
C LEU A 223 -9.96 -2.29 30.90
N PHE A 224 -9.40 -1.46 31.78
CA PHE A 224 -9.55 -0.02 31.70
C PHE A 224 -9.05 0.52 30.36
N ASP A 225 -7.86 0.11 29.92
CA ASP A 225 -7.25 0.60 28.68
C ASP A 225 -8.07 0.18 27.44
N ARG A 226 -8.76 -0.97 27.49
CA ARG A 226 -9.74 -1.39 26.48
C ARG A 226 -10.97 -0.49 26.45
N ILE A 227 -11.56 -0.18 27.62
CA ILE A 227 -12.74 0.68 27.70
C ILE A 227 -12.39 2.12 27.29
N ALA A 228 -11.27 2.64 27.79
CA ALA A 228 -10.84 4.01 27.57
C ALA A 228 -10.29 4.26 26.15
N ALA A 229 -9.91 3.20 25.43
CA ALA A 229 -9.24 3.26 24.14
C ALA A 229 -7.99 4.19 24.16
N GLY A 230 -7.22 4.11 25.25
CA GLY A 230 -6.00 4.91 25.47
C GLY A 230 -6.22 6.31 26.06
N ARG A 231 -7.46 6.69 26.40
CA ARG A 231 -7.73 7.93 27.15
C ARG A 231 -7.45 7.79 28.64
N PRO A 232 -7.20 8.89 29.36
CA PRO A 232 -7.00 8.87 30.81
C PRO A 232 -8.29 8.62 31.61
N TYR A 233 -9.47 8.83 31.00
CA TYR A 233 -10.79 8.67 31.62
C TYR A 233 -11.73 7.90 30.69
N VAL A 234 -12.70 7.20 31.28
CA VAL A 234 -13.80 6.49 30.62
C VAL A 234 -15.08 7.28 30.81
N GLN A 235 -15.77 7.67 29.73
CA GLN A 235 -17.09 8.30 29.83
C GLN A 235 -18.21 7.25 29.86
N TRP A 236 -19.42 7.65 30.28
CA TRP A 236 -20.59 6.76 30.28
C TRP A 236 -20.82 6.05 28.94
N GLN A 237 -20.67 6.77 27.83
CA GLN A 237 -20.88 6.19 26.50
C GLN A 237 -19.83 5.12 26.17
N ASP A 238 -18.57 5.32 26.57
CA ASP A 238 -17.49 4.35 26.37
C ASP A 238 -17.77 3.06 27.17
N PHE A 239 -18.19 3.23 28.43
CA PHE A 239 -18.54 2.12 29.32
C PHE A 239 -19.77 1.35 28.81
N LYS A 240 -20.82 2.05 28.39
CA LYS A 240 -22.05 1.46 27.82
C LYS A 240 -21.71 0.62 26.59
N THR A 241 -20.96 1.18 25.65
CA THR A 241 -20.50 0.48 24.44
C THR A 241 -19.70 -0.78 24.81
N PHE A 242 -18.75 -0.67 25.74
CA PHE A 242 -17.97 -1.81 26.20
C PHE A 242 -18.81 -2.92 26.86
N CYS A 243 -19.78 -2.55 27.70
CA CYS A 243 -20.62 -3.52 28.42
C CYS A 243 -21.55 -4.26 27.47
N LEU A 244 -22.18 -3.54 26.53
CA LEU A 244 -22.97 -4.14 25.46
C LEU A 244 -22.11 -5.10 24.62
N HIS A 245 -20.88 -4.69 24.29
CA HIS A 245 -19.93 -5.52 23.55
C HIS A 245 -19.55 -6.80 24.31
N THR A 246 -19.17 -6.69 25.58
CA THR A 246 -18.71 -7.83 26.39
C THR A 246 -19.83 -8.85 26.62
N ARG A 247 -21.08 -8.38 26.73
CA ARG A 247 -22.25 -9.27 26.86
C ARG A 247 -22.61 -9.95 25.56
N PHE A 248 -22.53 -9.24 24.43
CA PHE A 248 -22.68 -9.87 23.12
C PHE A 248 -21.64 -10.98 22.93
N GLN A 249 -20.38 -10.71 23.32
CA GLN A 249 -19.32 -11.70 23.27
C GLN A 249 -19.54 -12.86 24.24
N LYS A 250 -20.01 -12.63 25.47
CA LYS A 250 -20.38 -13.73 26.39
C LYS A 250 -21.55 -14.54 25.87
N ALA A 251 -22.58 -13.92 25.29
CA ALA A 251 -23.71 -14.64 24.69
C ALA A 251 -23.25 -15.49 23.50
N TRP A 252 -22.29 -14.99 22.73
CA TRP A 252 -21.63 -15.73 21.66
C TRP A 252 -20.81 -16.90 22.20
N ASP A 253 -19.94 -16.67 23.18
CA ASP A 253 -19.06 -17.68 23.79
C ASP A 253 -19.85 -18.72 24.62
N SER A 254 -21.02 -18.34 25.14
CA SER A 254 -21.92 -19.23 25.93
C SER A 254 -22.94 -19.98 25.07
N SER A 255 -23.05 -19.67 23.78
CA SER A 255 -23.89 -20.45 22.87
C SER A 255 -23.31 -21.87 22.76
N PRO A 256 -24.11 -22.96 22.77
CA PRO A 256 -23.63 -24.35 22.71
C PRO A 256 -22.85 -24.74 21.44
N SER A 257 -22.44 -23.78 20.60
CA SER A 257 -21.58 -24.01 19.44
C SER A 257 -20.13 -24.25 19.88
N THR A 258 -19.78 -25.54 19.96
CA THR A 258 -18.41 -26.06 19.79
C THR A 258 -17.33 -25.30 20.58
N THR A 259 -17.20 -25.63 21.86
CA THR A 259 -15.89 -25.71 22.49
C THR A 259 -14.99 -26.65 21.66
N CYS A 260 -14.35 -26.13 20.61
CA CYS A 260 -13.14 -26.72 20.00
C CYS A 260 -11.95 -26.52 20.95
N SER A 261 -12.12 -26.96 22.21
CA SER A 261 -11.09 -26.97 23.24
C SER A 261 -10.34 -28.31 23.29
N SER A 262 -10.83 -29.32 22.56
CA SER A 262 -9.94 -30.41 22.15
C SER A 262 -9.03 -29.81 21.07
N PRO A 263 -7.69 -29.76 21.26
CA PRO A 263 -6.80 -29.41 20.18
C PRO A 263 -7.10 -30.40 19.07
N LEU A 264 -7.76 -29.93 18.00
CA LEU A 264 -7.88 -30.69 16.77
C LEU A 264 -6.45 -31.08 16.43
N SER A 265 -6.20 -32.39 16.37
CA SER A 265 -5.00 -32.91 15.74
C SER A 265 -4.80 -32.10 14.46
N PRO A 266 -3.60 -31.55 14.19
CA PRO A 266 -3.39 -30.63 13.08
C PRO A 266 -3.56 -31.37 11.75
N SER A 267 -4.80 -31.59 11.33
CA SER A 267 -5.15 -31.71 9.92
C SER A 267 -4.70 -30.42 9.26
N SER A 268 -4.06 -30.53 8.11
CA SER A 268 -3.52 -29.38 7.38
C SER A 268 -4.63 -28.32 7.21
N PRO A 269 -4.49 -27.12 7.79
CA PRO A 269 -5.52 -26.09 7.73
C PRO A 269 -5.85 -25.77 6.26
N GLY A 270 -7.13 -25.77 5.93
CA GLY A 270 -7.62 -25.63 4.55
C GLY A 270 -7.97 -26.96 3.88
N SER A 271 -8.07 -28.05 4.63
CA SER A 271 -8.63 -29.30 4.12
C SER A 271 -10.11 -29.12 3.74
N PRO A 272 -10.63 -29.88 2.75
CA PRO A 272 -12.06 -29.84 2.41
C PRO A 272 -12.98 -30.07 3.61
N ASP A 273 -12.57 -30.93 4.54
CA ASP A 273 -13.30 -31.24 5.76
C ASP A 273 -13.41 -30.01 6.68
N ASP A 274 -12.35 -29.21 6.79
CA ASP A 274 -12.38 -27.96 7.58
C ASP A 274 -13.33 -26.94 6.97
N ARG A 275 -13.29 -26.77 5.64
CA ARG A 275 -14.15 -25.79 4.93
C ARG A 275 -15.63 -26.14 5.03
N SER A 276 -15.96 -27.43 5.02
CA SER A 276 -17.34 -27.92 5.21
C SER A 276 -17.98 -27.51 6.53
N ARG A 277 -17.18 -27.19 7.55
CA ARG A 277 -17.64 -26.76 8.88
C ARG A 277 -17.70 -25.23 9.03
N ALA A 278 -17.02 -24.49 8.16
CA ALA A 278 -16.95 -23.04 8.22
C ALA A 278 -18.22 -22.42 7.60
N ARG A 279 -18.89 -21.58 8.39
CA ARG A 279 -20.08 -20.83 7.97
C ARG A 279 -19.67 -19.43 7.53
N LEU A 280 -20.00 -19.07 6.30
CA LEU A 280 -19.73 -17.75 5.73
C LEU A 280 -21.02 -16.93 5.77
N LEU A 281 -21.00 -15.75 6.37
CA LEU A 281 -22.07 -14.76 6.17
C LEU A 281 -21.60 -13.72 5.16
N ILE A 282 -22.26 -13.67 4.00
CA ILE A 282 -21.98 -12.72 2.94
C ILE A 282 -22.98 -11.56 3.03
N ILE A 283 -22.46 -10.34 3.19
CA ILE A 283 -23.23 -9.09 3.07
C ILE A 283 -23.40 -8.81 1.58
N ALA A 284 -24.62 -8.98 1.07
CA ALA A 284 -24.87 -9.15 -0.37
C ALA A 284 -24.52 -7.94 -1.27
N PRO A 285 -24.77 -6.66 -0.90
CA PRO A 285 -24.47 -5.53 -1.76
C PRO A 285 -23.01 -5.56 -2.26
N GLY A 286 -22.82 -5.64 -3.57
CA GLY A 286 -21.50 -5.70 -4.22
C GLY A 286 -20.85 -7.08 -4.28
N PHE A 287 -21.42 -8.14 -3.68
CA PHE A 287 -20.84 -9.48 -3.64
C PHE A 287 -21.62 -10.49 -4.51
N GLY A 288 -20.91 -11.09 -5.47
CA GLY A 288 -21.04 -12.50 -5.84
C GLY A 288 -22.36 -13.11 -6.33
N ARG A 289 -23.52 -12.45 -6.33
CA ARG A 289 -24.79 -13.08 -6.77
C ARG A 289 -25.39 -12.46 -8.02
N GLU A 290 -25.47 -11.14 -8.07
CA GLU A 290 -26.06 -10.43 -9.22
C GLU A 290 -24.97 -9.94 -10.17
N ARG A 291 -23.87 -9.42 -9.62
CA ARG A 291 -22.74 -8.91 -10.41
C ARG A 291 -21.70 -9.97 -10.75
N HIS A 292 -21.35 -10.85 -9.79
CA HIS A 292 -20.22 -11.79 -9.91
C HIS A 292 -20.49 -13.22 -9.41
N PRO A 293 -21.49 -13.95 -9.98
CA PRO A 293 -21.87 -15.32 -9.58
C PRO A 293 -20.70 -16.30 -9.39
N GLN A 294 -19.61 -16.09 -10.12
CA GLN A 294 -18.40 -16.91 -10.05
C GLN A 294 -17.71 -16.89 -8.67
N GLN A 295 -17.74 -15.77 -7.94
CA GLN A 295 -17.12 -15.68 -6.61
C GLN A 295 -17.85 -16.58 -5.60
N ALA A 296 -19.18 -16.53 -5.60
CA ALA A 296 -20.01 -17.38 -4.75
C ALA A 296 -19.91 -18.86 -5.16
N ALA A 297 -19.91 -19.14 -6.46
CA ALA A 297 -19.74 -20.50 -6.97
C ALA A 297 -18.40 -21.10 -6.54
N LEU A 298 -17.31 -20.32 -6.60
CA LEU A 298 -15.99 -20.76 -6.17
C LEU A 298 -15.96 -21.09 -4.66
N LEU A 299 -16.57 -20.27 -3.81
CA LEU A 299 -16.66 -20.55 -2.37
C LEU A 299 -17.50 -21.81 -2.08
N ALA A 300 -18.63 -22.00 -2.78
CA ALA A 300 -19.47 -23.18 -2.61
C ALA A 300 -18.74 -24.45 -3.07
N GLN A 301 -18.05 -24.40 -4.21
CA GLN A 301 -17.23 -25.50 -4.74
C GLN A 301 -16.05 -25.83 -3.82
N ALA A 302 -15.50 -24.84 -3.12
CA ALA A 302 -14.46 -25.04 -2.12
C ALA A 302 -14.98 -25.74 -0.84
N GLY A 303 -16.30 -25.92 -0.70
CA GLY A 303 -16.93 -26.67 0.39
C GLY A 303 -17.52 -25.81 1.51
N PHE A 304 -17.52 -24.49 1.41
CA PHE A 304 -18.01 -23.61 2.48
C PHE A 304 -19.55 -23.60 2.59
N GLN A 305 -20.07 -23.43 3.82
CA GLN A 305 -21.50 -23.18 4.05
C GLN A 305 -21.82 -21.70 3.90
N ILE A 306 -22.48 -21.31 2.81
CA ILE A 306 -22.74 -19.90 2.48
C ILE A 306 -24.13 -19.46 2.94
N HIS A 307 -24.17 -18.43 3.79
CA HIS A 307 -25.35 -17.70 4.20
C HIS A 307 -25.31 -16.28 3.65
N TRP A 308 -26.46 -15.77 3.21
CA TRP A 308 -26.57 -14.45 2.59
C TRP A 308 -27.41 -13.53 3.47
N CYS A 309 -26.87 -12.38 3.84
CA CYS A 309 -27.69 -11.30 4.39
C CYS A 309 -28.32 -10.54 3.23
N ARG A 310 -29.62 -10.75 3.03
CA ARG A 310 -30.40 -10.22 1.89
C ARG A 310 -31.15 -8.94 2.24
N ASP A 311 -31.75 -8.33 1.22
CA ASP A 311 -32.60 -7.13 1.31
C ASP A 311 -31.90 -5.99 2.08
N LEU A 312 -30.67 -5.73 1.65
CA LEU A 312 -29.91 -4.53 2.00
C LEU A 312 -29.94 -3.63 0.76
N PRO A 313 -30.17 -2.32 0.88
CA PRO A 313 -30.22 -1.45 -0.28
C PRO A 313 -28.86 -1.43 -0.99
N GLU A 314 -28.92 -1.59 -2.31
CA GLU A 314 -27.82 -1.30 -3.22
C GLU A 314 -28.00 0.13 -3.71
N TYR A 315 -26.96 0.94 -3.54
CA TYR A 315 -27.02 2.34 -3.92
C TYR A 315 -26.51 2.47 -5.36
N ALA A 316 -27.35 2.99 -6.26
CA ALA A 316 -27.01 3.05 -7.69
C ALA A 316 -25.78 3.94 -8.00
N ASP A 317 -25.46 4.88 -7.11
CA ASP A 317 -24.30 5.75 -7.25
C ASP A 317 -23.11 5.18 -6.46
N GLU A 318 -22.28 4.39 -7.14
CA GLU A 318 -21.03 3.85 -6.60
C GLU A 318 -20.03 4.94 -6.19
N GLY A 319 -20.19 6.17 -6.69
CA GLY A 319 -19.37 7.32 -6.30
C GLY A 319 -19.89 8.06 -5.06
N ALA A 320 -21.17 7.90 -4.72
CA ALA A 320 -21.73 8.49 -3.50
C ALA A 320 -21.20 7.72 -2.28
N ARG A 321 -20.40 8.40 -1.45
CA ARG A 321 -19.89 7.84 -0.20
C ARG A 321 -21.08 7.39 0.67
N LEU A 322 -21.29 6.08 0.74
CA LEU A 322 -22.20 5.48 1.71
C LEU A 322 -21.75 5.88 3.11
N THR A 323 -22.52 6.77 3.73
CA THR A 323 -22.26 7.23 5.09
C THR A 323 -22.77 6.20 6.08
N TYR A 324 -22.23 6.23 7.31
CA TYR A 324 -22.75 5.41 8.40
C TYR A 324 -24.27 5.57 8.58
N HIS A 325 -24.80 6.79 8.45
CA HIS A 325 -26.23 7.06 8.55
C HIS A 325 -27.08 6.30 7.54
N ALA A 326 -26.57 6.09 6.32
CA ALA A 326 -27.30 5.36 5.28
C ALA A 326 -27.41 3.85 5.59
N VAL A 327 -26.37 3.26 6.20
CA VAL A 327 -26.37 1.82 6.51
C VAL A 327 -26.94 1.50 7.89
N ALA A 328 -26.98 2.48 8.81
CA ALA A 328 -27.39 2.31 10.20
C ALA A 328 -28.74 1.59 10.41
N PRO A 329 -29.81 1.88 9.65
CA PRO A 329 -31.11 1.20 9.81
C PRO A 329 -31.01 -0.33 9.65
N TYR A 330 -30.09 -0.79 8.80
CA TYR A 330 -29.96 -2.19 8.46
C TYR A 330 -28.98 -2.97 9.36
N LEU A 331 -28.18 -2.29 10.18
CA LEU A 331 -27.15 -2.94 11.00
C LEU A 331 -27.76 -3.90 12.04
N ASN A 332 -28.95 -3.59 12.57
CA ASN A 332 -29.66 -4.50 13.48
C ASN A 332 -30.13 -5.77 12.78
N LYS A 333 -30.63 -5.67 11.54
CA LYS A 333 -30.97 -6.84 10.72
C LYS A 333 -29.75 -7.74 10.51
N ILE A 334 -28.61 -7.16 10.13
CA ILE A 334 -27.38 -7.94 9.91
C ILE A 334 -26.87 -8.56 11.22
N ARG A 335 -26.96 -7.84 12.34
CA ARG A 335 -26.66 -8.39 13.68
C ARG A 335 -27.52 -9.60 13.99
N ASP A 336 -28.82 -9.52 13.73
CA ASP A 336 -29.75 -10.63 14.01
C ASP A 336 -29.40 -11.85 13.12
N GLU A 337 -29.02 -11.63 11.85
CA GLU A 337 -28.47 -12.69 10.99
C GLU A 337 -27.15 -13.27 11.53
N ILE A 338 -26.24 -12.45 12.05
CA ILE A 338 -25.00 -12.92 12.70
C ILE A 338 -25.34 -13.82 13.89
N VAL A 339 -26.32 -13.43 14.73
CA VAL A 339 -26.76 -14.23 15.89
C VAL A 339 -27.39 -15.56 15.45
N ASN A 340 -28.20 -15.54 14.38
CA ASN A 340 -28.88 -16.73 13.85
C ASN A 340 -27.90 -17.70 13.17
N VAL A 341 -27.06 -17.19 12.28
CA VAL A 341 -26.14 -17.99 11.46
C VAL A 341 -24.92 -18.42 12.27
N GLN A 342 -24.49 -17.58 13.22
CA GLN A 342 -23.22 -17.71 13.94
C GLN A 342 -22.03 -17.93 12.98
N PRO A 343 -21.78 -17.00 12.04
CA PRO A 343 -20.76 -17.19 11.03
C PRO A 343 -19.37 -17.36 11.63
N SER A 344 -18.55 -18.17 10.98
CA SER A 344 -17.11 -18.27 11.24
C SER A 344 -16.35 -17.05 10.70
N VAL A 345 -16.87 -16.45 9.63
CA VAL A 345 -16.27 -15.30 8.94
C VAL A 345 -17.37 -14.51 8.23
N VAL A 346 -17.24 -13.18 8.24
CA VAL A 346 -18.12 -12.28 7.49
C VAL A 346 -17.39 -11.78 6.25
N LEU A 347 -18.02 -11.95 5.08
CA LEU A 347 -17.51 -11.46 3.81
C LEU A 347 -18.32 -10.26 3.36
N ALA A 348 -17.62 -9.26 2.85
CA ALA A 348 -18.21 -8.10 2.23
C ALA A 348 -17.44 -7.74 0.97
N ALA A 349 -18.14 -7.18 -0.02
CA ALA A 349 -17.50 -6.60 -1.20
C ALA A 349 -18.09 -5.24 -1.49
N SER A 350 -17.26 -4.31 -1.98
CA SER A 350 -17.70 -3.00 -2.42
C SER A 350 -18.57 -2.29 -1.37
N GLN A 351 -19.82 -1.92 -1.69
CA GLN A 351 -20.79 -1.29 -0.78
C GLN A 351 -21.07 -2.10 0.49
N GLY A 352 -21.02 -3.45 0.42
CA GLY A 352 -21.11 -4.32 1.59
C GLY A 352 -20.07 -3.98 2.66
N GLY A 353 -18.93 -3.40 2.25
CA GLY A 353 -17.89 -2.94 3.16
C GLY A 353 -18.36 -1.83 4.11
N ALA A 354 -19.27 -0.96 3.69
CA ALA A 354 -19.81 0.09 4.56
C ALA A 354 -20.62 -0.50 5.73
N TYR A 355 -21.41 -1.54 5.46
CA TYR A 355 -22.15 -2.26 6.49
C TYR A 355 -21.20 -2.98 7.46
N LEU A 356 -20.16 -3.65 6.93
CA LEU A 356 -19.18 -4.33 7.78
C LEU A 356 -18.46 -3.35 8.72
N VAL A 357 -18.13 -2.16 8.24
CA VAL A 357 -17.58 -1.09 9.07
C VAL A 357 -18.57 -0.65 10.15
N GLY A 358 -19.86 -0.50 9.81
CA GLY A 358 -20.90 -0.20 10.78
C GLY A 358 -21.02 -1.28 11.87
N LEU A 359 -20.92 -2.56 11.50
CA LEU A 359 -20.91 -3.69 12.44
C LEU A 359 -19.71 -3.64 13.39
N TRP A 360 -18.52 -3.30 12.87
CA TRP A 360 -17.33 -3.11 13.69
C TRP A 360 -17.47 -1.94 14.65
N GLN A 361 -18.00 -0.80 14.18
CA GLN A 361 -18.17 0.40 14.99
C GLN A 361 -19.19 0.21 16.12
N LEU A 362 -20.27 -0.53 15.87
CA LEU A 362 -21.28 -0.87 16.87
C LEU A 362 -20.89 -2.08 17.73
N GLY A 363 -19.78 -2.74 17.42
CA GLY A 363 -19.33 -3.94 18.09
C GLY A 363 -20.20 -5.17 17.88
N TYR A 364 -21.05 -5.18 16.85
CA TYR A 364 -21.89 -6.31 16.45
C TYR A 364 -21.08 -7.45 15.81
N TRP A 365 -19.88 -7.15 15.31
CA TRP A 365 -18.96 -8.14 14.79
C TRP A 365 -17.51 -7.79 15.14
N HIS A 366 -16.73 -8.79 15.55
CA HIS A 366 -15.28 -8.69 15.78
C HIS A 366 -14.52 -9.92 15.29
N GLY A 367 -15.22 -10.85 14.64
CA GLY A 367 -14.63 -12.08 14.15
C GLY A 367 -13.87 -11.88 12.83
N PRO A 368 -13.39 -12.97 12.24
CA PRO A 368 -12.73 -12.97 10.94
C PRO A 368 -13.53 -12.25 9.86
N SER A 369 -12.85 -11.48 9.02
CA SER A 369 -13.48 -10.73 7.95
C SER A 369 -12.66 -10.75 6.67
N VAL A 370 -13.34 -10.90 5.53
CA VAL A 370 -12.74 -10.71 4.21
C VAL A 370 -13.50 -9.61 3.49
N LEU A 371 -12.76 -8.61 3.02
CA LEU A 371 -13.31 -7.44 2.36
C LEU A 371 -12.71 -7.32 0.96
N LEU A 372 -13.54 -7.47 -0.07
CA LEU A 372 -13.14 -7.25 -1.47
C LEU A 372 -13.50 -5.83 -1.89
N ASN A 373 -12.60 -5.12 -2.56
CA ASN A 373 -12.78 -3.72 -2.95
C ASN A 373 -13.07 -2.83 -1.73
N ALA A 374 -12.02 -2.57 -0.95
CA ALA A 374 -11.99 -1.62 0.15
C ALA A 374 -12.94 -0.41 -0.01
N HIS A 375 -14.05 -0.40 0.73
CA HIS A 375 -14.99 0.72 0.68
C HIS A 375 -14.35 1.99 1.27
N PRO A 376 -14.57 3.20 0.71
CA PRO A 376 -13.99 4.44 1.22
C PRO A 376 -14.41 4.83 2.66
N SER A 377 -15.46 4.20 3.21
CA SER A 377 -15.87 4.40 4.60
C SER A 377 -15.05 3.61 5.60
N LEU A 378 -14.07 2.80 5.15
CA LEU A 378 -13.16 2.10 6.04
C LEU A 378 -12.61 3.08 7.09
N PRO A 379 -12.68 2.71 8.37
CA PRO A 379 -12.32 3.61 9.45
C PRO A 379 -10.84 3.95 9.35
N MET A 380 -10.43 5.02 10.05
CA MET A 380 -8.99 5.29 10.22
C MET A 380 -8.28 4.21 11.05
N ARG A 381 -8.99 3.26 11.67
CA ARG A 381 -8.43 2.15 12.47
C ARG A 381 -9.23 0.87 12.33
N LEU A 382 -8.54 -0.24 12.06
CA LEU A 382 -9.12 -1.58 12.04
C LEU A 382 -9.40 -2.12 13.46
N PRO A 383 -10.41 -2.99 13.65
CA PRO A 383 -10.69 -3.64 14.94
C PRO A 383 -9.49 -4.40 15.51
N ALA A 384 -9.13 -4.10 16.78
CA ALA A 384 -7.94 -4.64 17.45
C ALA A 384 -8.00 -6.15 17.80
N ALA A 385 -9.14 -6.81 17.62
CA ALA A 385 -9.29 -8.25 17.88
C ALA A 385 -9.48 -9.09 16.61
N ALA A 386 -9.88 -8.49 15.49
CA ALA A 386 -10.35 -9.21 14.32
C ALA A 386 -9.20 -9.66 13.41
N SER A 387 -9.35 -10.84 12.80
CA SER A 387 -8.53 -11.26 11.66
C SER A 387 -9.13 -10.70 10.38
N ILE A 388 -8.41 -9.82 9.68
CA ILE A 388 -8.96 -9.05 8.56
C ILE A 388 -8.12 -9.26 7.30
N VAL A 389 -8.78 -9.65 6.23
CA VAL A 389 -8.20 -9.67 4.88
C VAL A 389 -8.86 -8.58 4.05
N ILE A 390 -8.05 -7.68 3.51
CA ILE A 390 -8.49 -6.66 2.54
C ILE A 390 -7.90 -7.04 1.19
N ALA A 391 -8.76 -7.25 0.19
CA ALA A 391 -8.38 -7.45 -1.19
C ALA A 391 -8.75 -6.22 -2.02
N HIS A 392 -7.80 -5.68 -2.78
CA HIS A 392 -8.04 -4.46 -3.56
C HIS A 392 -7.14 -4.39 -4.80
N GLY A 393 -7.69 -3.90 -5.91
CA GLY A 393 -6.98 -3.72 -7.18
C GLY A 393 -6.52 -2.28 -7.40
N SER A 394 -5.33 -2.07 -7.96
CA SER A 394 -4.81 -0.74 -8.25
C SER A 394 -5.55 0.00 -9.37
N ASN A 395 -6.33 -0.73 -10.17
CA ASN A 395 -7.12 -0.17 -11.26
C ASN A 395 -8.61 -0.12 -10.92
N ASP A 396 -8.97 -0.24 -9.63
CA ASP A 396 -10.34 -0.05 -9.16
C ASP A 396 -10.80 1.38 -9.50
N GLU A 397 -11.71 1.47 -10.46
CA GLU A 397 -12.24 2.73 -10.95
C GLU A 397 -13.33 3.32 -10.05
N ALA A 398 -13.93 2.53 -9.16
CA ALA A 398 -14.96 3.00 -8.25
C ALA A 398 -14.33 3.53 -6.95
N TYR A 399 -13.37 2.78 -6.39
CA TYR A 399 -12.72 3.10 -5.11
C TYR A 399 -11.22 3.29 -5.30
N LEU A 400 -10.82 4.55 -5.51
CA LEU A 400 -9.45 4.94 -5.82
C LEU A 400 -8.53 4.93 -4.59
N TRP A 401 -8.18 3.76 -4.07
CA TRP A 401 -7.18 3.64 -3.01
C TRP A 401 -5.76 3.60 -3.57
N GLN A 402 -4.87 4.39 -2.98
CA GLN A 402 -3.45 4.16 -3.15
C GLN A 402 -3.02 2.99 -2.25
N ARG A 403 -2.08 2.19 -2.74
CA ARG A 403 -1.47 1.09 -1.96
C ARG A 403 -0.98 1.56 -0.59
N ALA A 404 -0.31 2.72 -0.55
CA ALA A 404 0.27 3.26 0.68
C ALA A 404 -0.80 3.58 1.74
N ASP A 405 -1.99 4.02 1.33
CA ASP A 405 -3.10 4.33 2.24
C ASP A 405 -3.65 3.05 2.87
N LEU A 406 -3.81 1.98 2.05
CA LEU A 406 -4.23 0.67 2.55
C LEU A 406 -3.16 0.04 3.44
N GLU A 407 -1.87 0.15 3.09
CA GLU A 407 -0.78 -0.31 3.95
C GLU A 407 -0.77 0.45 5.29
N GLU A 408 -0.98 1.78 5.30
CA GLU A 408 -1.10 2.55 6.55
C GLU A 408 -2.34 2.09 7.35
N LEU A 409 -3.47 1.81 6.71
CA LEU A 409 -4.63 1.23 7.36
C LEU A 409 -4.31 -0.14 7.98
N MET A 410 -3.58 -1.02 7.28
CA MET A 410 -3.19 -2.32 7.83
C MET A 410 -2.36 -2.17 9.11
N THR A 411 -1.52 -1.14 9.22
CA THR A 411 -0.71 -0.90 10.43
C THR A 411 -1.53 -0.56 11.67
N THR A 412 -2.81 -0.23 11.51
CA THR A 412 -3.73 0.02 12.62
C THR A 412 -4.34 -1.25 13.19
N GLY A 413 -4.24 -2.35 12.44
CA GLY A 413 -4.68 -3.66 12.85
C GLY A 413 -3.71 -4.33 13.84
N PRO A 414 -4.19 -5.33 14.59
CA PRO A 414 -3.42 -5.98 15.64
C PRO A 414 -2.42 -6.98 15.07
N GLY A 415 -1.15 -6.56 14.92
CA GLY A 415 -0.05 -7.48 14.63
C GLY A 415 -0.26 -8.30 13.35
N ASN A 416 0.00 -9.61 13.42
CA ASN A 416 -0.12 -10.53 12.28
C ASN A 416 -1.56 -10.95 11.94
N ARG A 417 -2.58 -10.23 12.41
CA ARG A 417 -3.99 -10.56 12.15
C ARG A 417 -4.56 -9.88 10.91
N THR A 418 -3.74 -9.19 10.15
CA THR A 418 -4.23 -8.46 8.99
C THR A 418 -3.43 -8.77 7.74
N LEU A 419 -4.11 -8.89 6.59
CA LEU A 419 -3.50 -9.14 5.29
C LEU A 419 -4.06 -8.16 4.26
N LEU A 420 -3.16 -7.53 3.51
CA LEU A 420 -3.49 -6.79 2.29
C LEU A 420 -3.17 -7.65 1.07
N TYR A 421 -4.21 -8.21 0.44
CA TYR A 421 -4.11 -8.80 -0.89
C TYR A 421 -4.28 -7.70 -1.94
N TYR A 422 -3.18 -7.02 -2.27
CA TYR A 422 -3.18 -5.98 -3.30
C TYR A 422 -2.84 -6.58 -4.66
N THR A 423 -3.48 -6.10 -5.73
CA THR A 423 -3.05 -6.36 -7.11
C THR A 423 -2.71 -5.06 -7.81
N SER A 424 -1.59 -5.01 -8.52
CA SER A 424 -1.14 -3.81 -9.22
C SER A 424 -0.61 -4.10 -10.61
N ASN A 425 -0.54 -3.08 -11.47
CA ASN A 425 0.17 -3.21 -12.72
C ASN A 425 1.65 -3.54 -12.45
N SER A 426 2.23 -4.47 -13.22
CA SER A 426 3.67 -4.69 -13.22
C SER A 426 4.39 -3.50 -13.88
N GLY A 427 5.72 -3.52 -13.92
CA GLY A 427 6.45 -2.73 -14.91
C GLY A 427 6.24 -3.24 -16.34
N TYR A 428 6.71 -2.47 -17.30
CA TYR A 428 6.70 -2.84 -18.72
C TYR A 428 7.85 -3.81 -19.04
N LEU A 429 7.53 -4.86 -19.78
CA LEU A 429 8.52 -5.69 -20.46
C LEU A 429 9.19 -4.91 -21.60
N ALA A 430 10.29 -5.44 -22.13
CA ALA A 430 10.94 -4.90 -23.33
C ALA A 430 10.01 -4.84 -24.55
N SER A 431 8.96 -5.67 -24.59
CA SER A 431 7.88 -5.64 -25.59
C SER A 431 6.90 -4.48 -25.44
N GLY A 432 6.98 -3.70 -24.36
CA GLY A 432 5.99 -2.67 -24.03
C GLY A 432 4.70 -3.21 -23.41
N SER A 433 4.58 -4.52 -23.19
CA SER A 433 3.44 -5.12 -22.51
C SER A 433 3.65 -5.22 -21.00
N LEU A 434 2.55 -5.20 -20.24
CA LEU A 434 2.54 -5.50 -18.82
C LEU A 434 2.45 -7.01 -18.61
N THR A 435 3.23 -7.56 -17.67
CA THR A 435 3.10 -8.98 -17.26
C THR A 435 1.90 -9.24 -16.39
N ARG A 436 1.46 -8.22 -15.65
CA ARG A 436 0.33 -8.27 -14.74
C ARG A 436 -0.43 -6.95 -14.84
N LEU A 437 -1.74 -7.05 -15.00
CA LEU A 437 -2.65 -5.93 -14.85
C LEU A 437 -3.22 -5.98 -13.43
N GLY A 438 -3.22 -4.84 -12.74
CA GLY A 438 -3.95 -4.69 -11.48
C GLY A 438 -5.45 -4.93 -11.72
N ASP A 439 -6.12 -5.49 -10.73
CA ASP A 439 -7.57 -5.67 -10.83
C ASP A 439 -8.28 -4.33 -10.92
N ARG A 440 -9.41 -4.35 -11.62
CA ARG A 440 -10.41 -3.30 -11.63
C ARG A 440 -11.33 -3.45 -10.42
N HIS A 441 -12.42 -2.70 -10.35
CA HIS A 441 -13.43 -2.90 -9.31
C HIS A 441 -13.95 -4.34 -9.28
N VAL A 442 -13.96 -5.02 -10.42
CA VAL A 442 -14.17 -6.47 -10.46
C VAL A 442 -12.82 -7.17 -10.28
N MET A 443 -12.58 -7.73 -9.09
CA MET A 443 -11.35 -8.46 -8.80
C MET A 443 -11.31 -9.80 -9.53
N ALA A 444 -10.73 -9.85 -10.73
CA ALA A 444 -10.59 -11.09 -11.49
C ALA A 444 -9.55 -12.03 -10.87
N SER A 445 -8.50 -11.49 -10.26
CA SER A 445 -7.41 -12.30 -9.68
C SER A 445 -7.86 -13.21 -8.54
N VAL A 446 -8.91 -12.86 -7.79
CA VAL A 446 -9.39 -13.68 -6.66
C VAL A 446 -10.07 -14.97 -7.13
N LEU A 447 -10.48 -15.03 -8.41
CA LEU A 447 -11.06 -16.21 -9.04
C LEU A 447 -10.00 -17.19 -9.56
N GLN A 448 -8.76 -16.72 -9.69
CA GLN A 448 -7.64 -17.53 -10.14
C GLN A 448 -7.04 -18.28 -8.95
N ASN A 449 -6.39 -19.40 -9.22
CA ASN A 449 -5.50 -20.09 -8.29
C ASN A 449 -6.10 -20.44 -6.91
N ASN A 450 -7.42 -20.70 -6.91
CA ASN A 450 -8.21 -20.91 -5.71
C ASN A 450 -8.03 -19.79 -4.64
N THR A 451 -7.81 -18.55 -5.09
CA THR A 451 -7.37 -17.46 -4.22
C THR A 451 -8.42 -17.05 -3.22
N LEU A 452 -9.67 -16.80 -3.65
CA LEU A 452 -10.73 -16.36 -2.75
C LEU A 452 -10.98 -17.35 -1.59
N PRO A 453 -11.11 -18.67 -1.81
CA PRO A 453 -11.14 -19.65 -0.72
C PRO A 453 -9.94 -19.58 0.23
N ARG A 454 -8.73 -19.41 -0.30
CA ARG A 454 -7.51 -19.28 0.53
C ARG A 454 -7.45 -17.98 1.32
N LEU A 455 -8.04 -16.89 0.83
CA LEU A 455 -8.21 -15.66 1.59
C LEU A 455 -9.20 -15.83 2.76
N VAL A 456 -10.24 -16.65 2.56
CA VAL A 456 -11.16 -17.04 3.63
C VAL A 456 -10.46 -17.91 4.67
N ASP A 457 -9.73 -18.95 4.24
CA ASP A 457 -8.92 -19.79 5.13
C ASP A 457 -7.90 -18.95 5.91
N ALA A 458 -7.29 -17.96 5.25
CA ALA A 458 -6.36 -17.01 5.87
C ALA A 458 -7.03 -16.20 7.00
N ALA A 459 -8.22 -15.64 6.77
CA ALA A 459 -8.95 -14.91 7.80
C ALA A 459 -9.28 -15.81 9.01
N LEU A 460 -9.60 -17.08 8.77
CA LEU A 460 -9.90 -18.08 9.80
C LEU A 460 -8.66 -18.63 10.51
N SER A 461 -7.46 -18.38 9.97
CA SER A 461 -6.24 -19.05 10.41
C SER A 461 -5.72 -18.52 11.75
N PRO A 462 -5.40 -19.39 12.72
CA PRO A 462 -4.87 -18.98 14.02
C PRO A 462 -3.45 -18.43 13.94
N ILE A 463 -2.68 -18.82 12.92
CA ILE A 463 -1.33 -18.29 12.69
C ILE A 463 -1.36 -16.89 12.06
N GLY A 464 -2.53 -16.39 11.69
CA GLY A 464 -2.73 -15.09 11.04
C GLY A 464 -2.82 -15.19 9.51
N PRO A 465 -3.60 -14.28 8.87
CA PRO A 465 -3.92 -14.39 7.46
C PRO A 465 -2.72 -14.32 6.53
N GLU A 466 -1.74 -13.47 6.83
CA GLU A 466 -0.58 -13.29 5.96
C GLU A 466 0.32 -14.53 5.94
N LEU A 467 0.62 -15.11 7.10
CA LEU A 467 1.40 -16.35 7.19
C LEU A 467 0.69 -17.53 6.55
N HIS A 468 -0.63 -17.63 6.75
CA HIS A 468 -1.42 -18.68 6.12
C HIS A 468 -1.39 -18.57 4.58
N LEU A 469 -1.53 -17.36 4.03
CA LEU A 469 -1.44 -17.15 2.59
C LEU A 469 -0.07 -17.60 2.06
N ILE A 470 1.02 -17.21 2.71
CA ILE A 470 2.38 -17.61 2.32
C ILE A 470 2.56 -19.14 2.41
N GLN A 471 2.09 -19.75 3.50
CA GLN A 471 2.14 -21.20 3.68
C GLN A 471 1.39 -21.93 2.56
N SER A 472 0.22 -21.43 2.17
CA SER A 472 -0.61 -22.03 1.13
C SER A 472 0.00 -21.95 -0.28
N TRP A 473 1.04 -21.15 -0.52
CA TRP A 473 1.81 -21.20 -1.78
C TRP A 473 2.45 -22.56 -2.02
N ARG A 474 2.79 -23.29 -0.95
CA ARG A 474 3.37 -24.64 -1.04
C ARG A 474 2.38 -25.63 -1.65
N ASN A 475 1.09 -25.44 -1.43
CA ASN A 475 0.03 -26.27 -1.98
C ASN A 475 -0.07 -26.16 -3.52
N GLN A 476 0.63 -25.18 -4.11
CA GLN A 476 0.73 -24.99 -5.56
C GLN A 476 1.92 -25.72 -6.19
N LEU A 477 2.72 -26.40 -5.37
CA LEU A 477 3.81 -27.26 -5.83
C LEU A 477 3.31 -28.71 -5.89
N SER A 478 3.78 -29.46 -6.88
CA SER A 478 3.51 -30.91 -6.93
C SER A 478 4.11 -31.64 -5.73
N ASP A 479 3.45 -32.72 -5.28
CA ASP A 479 3.91 -33.54 -4.15
C ASP A 479 5.35 -34.01 -4.33
N LEU A 480 5.72 -34.43 -5.55
CA LEU A 480 7.08 -34.83 -5.89
C LEU A 480 8.10 -33.71 -5.62
N ARG A 481 7.75 -32.46 -5.92
CA ARG A 481 8.59 -31.29 -5.65
C ARG A 481 8.67 -31.00 -4.16
N LEU A 482 7.54 -31.04 -3.45
CA LEU A 482 7.48 -30.83 -2.01
C LEU A 482 8.35 -31.85 -1.28
N ASP A 483 8.22 -33.14 -1.59
CA ASP A 483 9.05 -34.21 -1.04
C ASP A 483 10.54 -33.97 -1.28
N ALA A 484 10.89 -33.55 -2.49
CA ALA A 484 12.27 -33.23 -2.83
C ALA A 484 12.81 -32.02 -2.05
N GLN A 485 12.02 -30.96 -1.90
CA GLN A 485 12.40 -29.81 -1.08
C GLN A 485 12.49 -30.17 0.41
N HIS A 486 11.62 -31.02 0.93
CA HIS A 486 11.69 -31.53 2.30
C HIS A 486 12.98 -32.35 2.54
N TYR A 487 13.40 -33.14 1.54
CA TYR A 487 14.68 -33.84 1.57
C TYR A 487 15.87 -32.88 1.62
N LEU A 488 15.87 -31.77 0.87
CA LEU A 488 16.95 -30.77 0.98
C LEU A 488 16.87 -30.00 2.32
N GLY A 489 15.65 -29.75 2.81
CA GLY A 489 15.35 -28.96 3.99
C GLY A 489 15.30 -27.46 3.71
N TYR A 490 14.80 -26.69 4.67
CA TYR A 490 14.65 -25.23 4.59
C TYR A 490 15.57 -24.48 5.58
N SER A 491 16.40 -25.22 6.32
CA SER A 491 17.33 -24.64 7.31
C SER A 491 18.78 -24.84 6.87
N LEU A 492 19.64 -23.90 7.25
CA LEU A 492 21.07 -23.94 6.90
C LEU A 492 21.77 -25.17 7.51
N GLU A 493 21.32 -25.64 8.66
CA GLU A 493 21.83 -26.82 9.34
C GLU A 493 21.47 -28.10 8.57
N ARG A 494 20.23 -28.19 8.08
CA ARG A 494 19.81 -29.29 7.21
C ARG A 494 20.56 -29.29 5.90
N LEU A 495 20.93 -28.12 5.37
CA LEU A 495 21.76 -28.03 4.17
C LEU A 495 23.18 -28.53 4.41
N ARG A 496 23.79 -28.08 5.51
CA ARG A 496 25.17 -28.44 5.87
C ARG A 496 25.35 -29.96 6.03
N ARG A 497 24.28 -30.73 6.31
CA ARG A 497 24.33 -32.20 6.38
C ARG A 497 24.71 -32.88 5.05
N LEU A 498 24.43 -32.21 3.93
CA LEU A 498 24.76 -32.70 2.60
C LEU A 498 26.22 -32.43 2.23
N TRP A 499 26.93 -31.59 2.99
CA TRP A 499 28.29 -31.21 2.66
C TRP A 499 29.25 -32.38 2.85
N THR A 500 30.18 -32.53 1.91
CA THR A 500 31.22 -33.56 1.87
C THR A 500 32.62 -33.00 2.09
N SER A 501 32.80 -31.67 2.07
CA SER A 501 34.07 -31.06 2.47
C SER A 501 34.50 -31.51 3.86
N PRO A 502 35.82 -31.59 4.14
CA PRO A 502 36.34 -31.97 5.45
C PRO A 502 35.72 -31.13 6.58
N GLY A 503 35.11 -31.82 7.55
CA GLY A 503 34.42 -31.16 8.67
C GLY A 503 33.20 -30.33 8.27
N ARG A 504 32.69 -30.47 7.03
CA ARG A 504 31.53 -29.75 6.49
C ARG A 504 31.69 -28.23 6.62
N ARG A 505 32.89 -27.73 6.32
CA ARG A 505 33.24 -26.32 6.45
C ARG A 505 33.11 -25.54 5.15
N GLY A 506 33.18 -26.17 3.98
CA GLY A 506 33.08 -25.48 2.68
C GLY A 506 34.14 -24.38 2.50
N ARG A 507 35.40 -24.66 2.85
CA ARG A 507 36.54 -23.69 2.77
C ARG A 507 37.55 -23.99 1.66
N ASP A 508 37.41 -25.14 1.01
CA ASP A 508 38.38 -25.62 0.02
C ASP A 508 37.85 -25.33 -1.40
N GLU A 509 37.29 -26.34 -2.07
CA GLU A 509 36.66 -26.20 -3.37
C GLU A 509 35.16 -25.90 -3.20
N PRO A 510 34.66 -24.77 -3.74
CA PRO A 510 33.28 -24.38 -3.55
C PRO A 510 32.30 -25.20 -4.41
N LEU A 511 32.77 -26.02 -5.35
CA LEU A 511 31.92 -26.81 -6.25
C LEU A 511 32.31 -28.29 -6.16
N ILE A 512 31.37 -29.13 -5.71
CA ILE A 512 31.57 -30.57 -5.55
C ILE A 512 30.57 -31.32 -6.42
N GLY A 513 31.04 -32.22 -7.28
CA GLY A 513 30.16 -33.03 -8.14
C GLY A 513 29.20 -33.92 -7.33
N VAL A 514 27.91 -33.87 -7.65
CA VAL A 514 26.90 -34.74 -7.05
C VAL A 514 26.78 -36.02 -7.90
N PRO A 515 27.00 -37.22 -7.34
CA PRO A 515 26.93 -38.47 -8.11
C PRO A 515 25.54 -38.67 -8.76
N PRO A 516 25.45 -39.00 -10.06
CA PRO A 516 24.17 -39.13 -10.78
C PRO A 516 23.19 -40.16 -10.19
N ASN A 517 23.71 -41.18 -9.50
CA ASN A 517 22.94 -42.23 -8.83
C ASN A 517 22.57 -41.90 -7.37
N SER A 518 22.99 -40.76 -6.84
CA SER A 518 22.70 -40.36 -5.47
C SER A 518 21.25 -39.91 -5.28
N GLU A 519 20.76 -40.02 -4.04
CA GLU A 519 19.43 -39.50 -3.67
C GLU A 519 19.34 -37.99 -3.89
N GLU A 520 20.40 -37.25 -3.56
CA GLU A 520 20.46 -35.80 -3.76
C GLU A 520 20.31 -35.43 -5.23
N PHE A 521 21.01 -36.10 -6.15
CA PHE A 521 20.84 -35.87 -7.59
C PHE A 521 19.39 -36.10 -8.01
N ARG A 522 18.77 -37.20 -7.57
CA ARG A 522 17.36 -37.51 -7.88
C ARG A 522 16.40 -36.44 -7.38
N ARG A 523 16.57 -35.95 -6.14
CA ARG A 523 15.72 -34.89 -5.57
C ARG A 523 15.90 -33.56 -6.28
N VAL A 524 17.14 -33.17 -6.57
CA VAL A 524 17.41 -31.92 -7.30
C VAL A 524 16.87 -31.99 -8.73
N ALA A 525 17.04 -33.12 -9.41
CA ALA A 525 16.45 -33.35 -10.72
C ALA A 525 14.91 -33.31 -10.69
N ALA A 526 14.30 -33.81 -9.61
CA ALA A 526 12.85 -33.70 -9.42
C ALA A 526 12.40 -32.24 -9.29
N ILE A 527 13.09 -31.41 -8.50
CA ILE A 527 12.79 -29.96 -8.40
C ILE A 527 12.98 -29.27 -9.76
N PHE A 528 14.04 -29.60 -10.50
CA PHE A 528 14.32 -29.03 -11.83
C PHE A 528 13.24 -29.35 -12.87
N ARG A 529 12.67 -30.56 -12.82
CA ARG A 529 11.65 -31.02 -13.79
C ARG A 529 10.21 -30.74 -13.35
N ALA A 530 9.99 -30.46 -12.07
CA ALA A 530 8.66 -30.34 -11.51
C ALA A 530 7.80 -29.29 -12.24
N ALA A 531 6.59 -29.69 -12.61
CA ALA A 531 5.55 -28.78 -13.04
C ALA A 531 4.85 -28.15 -11.81
N PRO A 532 4.39 -26.89 -11.92
CA PRO A 532 3.41 -26.36 -10.99
C PRO A 532 2.08 -27.13 -11.10
N VAL A 533 1.29 -27.10 -10.02
CA VAL A 533 -0.08 -27.68 -10.02
C VAL A 533 -1.00 -26.88 -10.94
N GLU A 534 -0.87 -25.57 -10.89
CA GLU A 534 -1.61 -24.63 -11.72
C GLU A 534 -0.84 -24.29 -13.00
N PRO A 535 -1.53 -23.91 -14.09
CA PRO A 535 -0.86 -23.40 -15.29
C PRO A 535 0.05 -22.20 -14.95
N PRO A 536 1.28 -22.15 -15.49
CA PRO A 536 2.19 -21.05 -15.21
C PRO A 536 1.65 -19.73 -15.77
N ALA A 537 1.84 -18.63 -15.03
CA ALA A 537 1.42 -17.30 -15.45
C ALA A 537 2.15 -16.80 -16.71
N TYR A 538 3.37 -17.29 -16.93
CA TYR A 538 4.19 -16.92 -18.07
C TYR A 538 4.08 -17.94 -19.20
N MET A 539 3.90 -17.44 -20.42
CA MET A 539 3.89 -18.25 -21.64
C MET A 539 5.29 -18.81 -21.91
N LEU A 540 5.52 -20.05 -21.50
CA LEU A 540 6.78 -20.78 -21.67
C LEU A 540 6.59 -21.91 -22.69
N SER A 541 7.68 -22.62 -23.03
CA SER A 541 7.61 -23.84 -23.86
C SER A 541 6.67 -24.90 -23.26
N SER A 542 6.33 -25.99 -23.97
CA SER A 542 5.49 -27.03 -23.34
C SER A 542 6.23 -27.79 -22.23
N GLN A 543 5.51 -28.21 -21.19
CA GLN A 543 6.10 -28.98 -20.09
C GLN A 543 6.75 -30.29 -20.59
N ALA A 544 6.12 -30.96 -21.54
CA ALA A 544 6.66 -32.17 -22.17
C ALA A 544 8.01 -31.94 -22.89
N SER A 545 8.23 -30.74 -23.44
CA SER A 545 9.53 -30.36 -24.01
C SER A 545 10.59 -30.20 -22.91
N TRP A 546 10.21 -29.56 -21.80
CA TRP A 546 11.10 -29.32 -20.66
C TRP A 546 11.55 -30.60 -19.97
N GLU A 547 10.65 -31.57 -19.78
CA GLU A 547 10.95 -32.86 -19.15
C GLU A 547 12.04 -33.65 -19.90
N ARG A 548 12.14 -33.43 -21.22
CA ARG A 548 13.15 -34.05 -22.09
C ARG A 548 14.51 -33.36 -22.04
N VAL A 549 14.65 -32.23 -21.34
CA VAL A 549 15.93 -31.53 -21.21
C VAL A 549 16.88 -32.36 -20.33
N PRO A 550 18.00 -32.87 -20.88
CA PRO A 550 18.94 -33.65 -20.11
C PRO A 550 19.73 -32.75 -19.14
N ILE A 551 19.84 -33.19 -17.89
CA ILE A 551 20.76 -32.63 -16.91
C ILE A 551 22.12 -33.27 -17.17
N HIS A 552 23.11 -32.45 -17.54
CA HIS A 552 24.47 -32.93 -17.82
C HIS A 552 25.24 -33.23 -16.53
N LYS A 553 25.17 -32.32 -15.56
CA LYS A 553 25.75 -32.49 -14.23
C LYS A 553 25.07 -31.59 -13.20
N ILE A 554 25.21 -32.00 -11.94
CA ILE A 554 24.82 -31.22 -10.76
C ILE A 554 26.06 -31.10 -9.87
N GLU A 555 26.38 -29.88 -9.46
CA GLU A 555 27.51 -29.59 -8.57
C GLU A 555 26.98 -28.88 -7.33
N ARG A 556 27.23 -29.42 -6.15
CA ARG A 556 26.90 -28.80 -4.86
C ARG A 556 27.85 -27.65 -4.59
N VAL A 557 27.28 -26.53 -4.18
CA VAL A 557 27.98 -25.35 -3.71
C VAL A 557 28.23 -25.48 -2.21
N GLU A 558 29.49 -25.59 -1.82
CA GLU A 558 29.91 -25.63 -0.42
C GLU A 558 30.70 -24.37 -0.07
N ASN A 559 29.99 -23.26 0.17
CA ASN A 559 30.59 -21.98 0.54
C ASN A 559 30.30 -21.67 2.03
N GLY A 560 31.20 -22.12 2.90
CA GLY A 560 31.13 -21.85 4.34
C GLY A 560 31.23 -20.37 4.67
N GLY A 561 32.07 -19.63 3.94
CA GLY A 561 32.26 -18.20 4.14
C GLY A 561 30.97 -17.40 3.90
N GLN A 562 30.28 -17.65 2.78
CA GLN A 562 28.99 -17.03 2.48
C GLN A 562 27.94 -17.37 3.54
N MET A 563 27.85 -18.64 3.92
CA MET A 563 26.91 -19.08 4.94
C MET A 563 27.16 -18.40 6.29
N GLU A 564 28.41 -18.37 6.77
CA GLU A 564 28.81 -17.85 8.09
C GLU A 564 28.81 -16.33 8.15
N CYS A 565 29.30 -15.66 7.11
CA CYS A 565 29.51 -14.21 7.11
C CYS A 565 28.32 -13.40 6.56
N SER A 566 27.42 -14.03 5.80
CA SER A 566 26.34 -13.33 5.09
C SER A 566 24.96 -13.91 5.40
N THR A 567 24.73 -15.20 5.11
CA THR A 567 23.40 -15.81 5.23
C THR A 567 22.94 -16.01 6.68
N ILE A 568 23.80 -16.49 7.58
CA ILE A 568 23.45 -16.67 9.00
C ILE A 568 23.12 -15.31 9.66
N PRO A 569 23.95 -14.26 9.54
CA PRO A 569 23.62 -12.94 10.08
C PRO A 569 22.30 -12.39 9.54
N TYR A 570 22.06 -12.52 8.23
CA TYR A 570 20.79 -12.09 7.64
C TYR A 570 19.60 -12.86 8.21
N ARG A 571 19.67 -14.19 8.27
CA ARG A 571 18.61 -15.05 8.83
C ARG A 571 18.32 -14.71 10.28
N ASP A 572 19.34 -14.50 11.09
CA ASP A 572 19.17 -14.21 12.52
C ASP A 572 18.58 -12.80 12.70
N GLY A 573 18.99 -11.82 11.89
CA GLY A 573 18.34 -10.51 11.81
C GLY A 573 16.88 -10.57 11.38
N LEU A 574 16.57 -11.40 10.36
CA LEU A 574 15.21 -11.65 9.90
C LEU A 574 14.36 -12.28 11.02
N ARG A 575 14.86 -13.31 11.69
CA ARG A 575 14.19 -13.96 12.82
C ARG A 575 13.85 -12.96 13.93
N ASN A 576 14.81 -12.10 14.30
CA ASN A 576 14.58 -11.08 15.32
C ASN A 576 13.52 -10.06 14.87
N SER A 577 13.60 -9.58 13.62
CA SER A 577 12.62 -8.65 13.06
C SER A 577 11.22 -9.25 13.00
N LEU A 578 11.06 -10.55 12.73
CA LEU A 578 9.77 -11.22 12.75
C LEU A 578 9.24 -11.35 14.18
N ARG A 579 10.11 -11.74 15.13
CA ARG A 579 9.74 -11.85 16.55
C ARG A 579 9.24 -10.53 17.12
N GLU A 580 9.88 -9.42 16.74
CA GLU A 580 9.47 -8.05 17.13
C GLU A 580 8.08 -7.67 16.56
N GLN A 581 7.67 -8.29 15.45
CA GLN A 581 6.34 -8.14 14.85
C GLN A 581 5.32 -9.18 15.38
N GLY A 582 5.69 -9.98 16.38
CA GLY A 582 4.86 -11.05 16.92
C GLY A 582 4.71 -12.25 15.99
N VAL A 583 5.69 -12.49 15.10
CA VAL A 583 5.72 -13.61 14.16
C VAL A 583 6.89 -14.53 14.49
N ASP A 584 6.62 -15.82 14.64
CA ASP A 584 7.67 -16.82 14.82
C ASP A 584 8.30 -17.19 13.48
N PHE A 585 9.63 -17.23 13.44
CA PHE A 585 10.36 -17.65 12.24
C PHE A 585 10.26 -19.17 12.03
N ASP A 586 9.42 -19.56 11.09
CA ASP A 586 9.40 -20.91 10.51
C ASP A 586 10.15 -20.94 9.17
N PRO A 587 11.28 -21.68 9.04
CA PRO A 587 12.00 -21.79 7.77
C PRO A 587 11.17 -22.36 6.62
N SER A 588 10.16 -23.19 6.88
CA SER A 588 9.31 -23.79 5.84
C SER A 588 8.31 -22.81 5.24
N ILE A 589 8.04 -21.70 5.92
CA ILE A 589 7.16 -20.60 5.48
C ILE A 589 8.00 -19.43 4.97
N HIS A 590 9.04 -19.04 5.72
CA HIS A 590 9.84 -17.85 5.46
C HIS A 590 11.04 -18.09 4.53
N ALA A 591 11.20 -19.30 4.00
CA ALA A 591 12.19 -19.61 2.98
C ALA A 591 11.63 -20.54 1.89
N CYS A 592 12.14 -20.41 0.68
CA CYS A 592 11.75 -21.24 -0.46
C CYS A 592 12.95 -21.70 -1.29
N TRP A 593 12.73 -22.74 -2.09
CA TRP A 593 13.68 -23.20 -3.10
C TRP A 593 13.34 -22.61 -4.47
N ALA A 594 14.26 -21.82 -5.02
CA ALA A 594 14.08 -21.12 -6.28
C ALA A 594 15.36 -21.11 -7.13
N PHE A 595 15.20 -20.89 -8.43
CA PHE A 595 16.26 -20.90 -9.42
C PHE A 595 16.74 -19.49 -9.76
N HIS A 596 18.03 -19.35 -10.03
CA HIS A 596 18.63 -18.12 -10.52
C HIS A 596 19.49 -18.39 -11.76
N GLY A 597 19.29 -17.60 -12.81
CA GLY A 597 20.09 -17.66 -14.03
C GLY A 597 20.93 -16.40 -14.19
N ALA A 598 22.19 -16.60 -14.57
CA ALA A 598 23.06 -15.55 -15.07
C ALA A 598 24.06 -16.15 -16.06
N ASP A 599 24.94 -15.32 -16.63
CA ASP A 599 26.09 -15.84 -17.37
C ASP A 599 27.08 -16.55 -16.44
N GLN A 600 27.95 -17.36 -17.02
CA GLN A 600 28.86 -18.22 -16.26
C GLN A 600 29.81 -17.44 -15.34
N GLU A 601 30.31 -16.28 -15.78
CA GLU A 601 31.25 -15.48 -14.98
C GLU A 601 30.53 -14.89 -13.76
N SER A 602 29.32 -14.38 -13.96
CA SER A 602 28.45 -13.91 -12.88
C SER A 602 28.12 -15.01 -11.88
N LEU A 603 27.75 -16.22 -12.34
CA LEU A 603 27.47 -17.36 -11.44
C LEU A 603 28.71 -17.76 -10.64
N LEU A 604 29.89 -17.83 -11.28
CA LEU A 604 31.14 -18.14 -10.58
C LEU A 604 31.53 -17.04 -9.58
N SER A 605 31.25 -15.78 -9.89
CA SER A 605 31.45 -14.66 -8.96
C SER A 605 30.57 -14.83 -7.71
N ILE A 606 29.27 -15.09 -7.90
CA ILE A 606 28.32 -15.33 -6.81
C ILE A 606 28.78 -16.51 -5.94
N ILE A 607 29.22 -17.61 -6.55
CA ILE A 607 29.68 -18.81 -5.84
C ILE A 607 30.97 -18.55 -5.06
N ARG A 608 31.90 -17.77 -5.61
CA ARG A 608 33.25 -17.62 -5.05
C ARG A 608 33.39 -16.47 -4.07
N ASP A 609 32.50 -15.47 -4.10
CA ASP A 609 32.55 -14.34 -3.17
C ASP A 609 31.89 -14.70 -1.83
N PRO A 610 32.66 -14.91 -0.74
CA PRO A 610 32.13 -15.32 0.55
C PRO A 610 31.44 -14.18 1.32
N VAL A 611 31.56 -12.92 0.87
CA VAL A 611 30.99 -11.76 1.56
C VAL A 611 29.79 -11.24 0.80
N SER A 612 29.98 -10.96 -0.50
CA SER A 612 28.94 -10.31 -1.29
C SER A 612 27.93 -11.30 -1.86
N GLY A 613 28.35 -12.50 -2.26
CA GLY A 613 27.49 -13.48 -2.93
C GLY A 613 26.59 -12.84 -4.01
N PHE A 614 25.28 -12.89 -3.80
CA PHE A 614 24.32 -12.11 -4.58
C PHE A 614 24.40 -10.62 -4.23
N GLN A 615 24.59 -9.77 -5.24
CA GLN A 615 24.64 -8.31 -5.09
C GLN A 615 23.37 -7.67 -5.69
N PRO A 616 22.30 -7.42 -4.91
CA PRO A 616 20.98 -7.05 -5.45
C PRO A 616 20.94 -5.75 -6.25
N LEU A 617 21.79 -4.78 -5.90
CA LEU A 617 21.85 -3.48 -6.58
C LEU A 617 22.73 -3.50 -7.84
N ILE A 618 23.57 -4.52 -8.00
CA ILE A 618 24.45 -4.72 -9.17
C ILE A 618 23.83 -5.76 -10.12
N SER A 619 22.87 -6.54 -9.65
CA SER A 619 22.10 -7.53 -10.42
C SER A 619 21.36 -6.82 -11.55
N GLY A 620 22.03 -6.66 -12.69
CA GLY A 620 21.53 -5.91 -13.83
C GLY A 620 20.25 -6.54 -14.34
N SER A 621 19.12 -5.88 -14.09
CA SER A 621 17.89 -6.20 -14.78
C SER A 621 18.09 -5.73 -16.22
N ARG A 622 18.63 -6.62 -17.08
CA ARG A 622 18.79 -6.38 -18.53
C ARG A 622 17.50 -5.87 -19.17
N ASN A 623 16.37 -6.16 -18.54
CA ASN A 623 15.05 -5.61 -18.80
C ASN A 623 14.64 -4.81 -17.56
N SER A 624 13.96 -3.67 -17.72
CA SER A 624 13.45 -2.82 -16.63
C SER A 624 13.00 -3.61 -15.37
N PRO A 625 13.26 -3.15 -14.14
CA PRO A 625 12.91 -3.88 -12.91
C PRO A 625 11.40 -3.96 -12.73
N VAL A 626 10.74 -4.89 -13.44
CA VAL A 626 9.28 -4.97 -13.55
C VAL A 626 8.59 -5.22 -12.20
N TRP A 627 9.29 -5.78 -11.22
CA TRP A 627 8.80 -6.07 -9.88
C TRP A 627 9.59 -5.36 -8.78
N GLY A 628 10.40 -4.36 -9.15
CA GLY A 628 11.29 -3.64 -8.25
C GLY A 628 12.75 -4.06 -8.40
N SER A 629 13.66 -3.22 -7.88
CA SER A 629 15.09 -3.47 -7.93
C SER A 629 15.48 -4.56 -6.92
N GLY A 630 16.32 -5.52 -7.32
CA GLY A 630 16.82 -6.59 -6.45
C GLY A 630 17.36 -7.79 -7.23
N THR A 631 17.72 -8.86 -6.51
CA THR A 631 18.07 -10.15 -7.12
C THR A 631 16.81 -10.98 -7.34
N TYR A 632 16.64 -11.44 -8.58
CA TYR A 632 15.49 -12.21 -9.04
C TYR A 632 15.73 -13.72 -8.95
N PHE A 633 14.73 -14.44 -8.45
CA PHE A 633 14.68 -15.89 -8.39
C PHE A 633 13.36 -16.38 -8.97
N ALA A 634 13.38 -17.45 -9.75
CA ALA A 634 12.19 -18.05 -10.31
C ALA A 634 11.83 -19.33 -9.56
N ARG A 635 10.55 -19.57 -9.30
CA ARG A 635 10.04 -20.85 -8.81
C ARG A 635 10.51 -21.97 -9.74
N ASP A 636 10.40 -21.80 -11.06
CA ASP A 636 10.61 -22.89 -12.02
C ASP A 636 11.87 -22.69 -12.86
N ALA A 637 12.70 -23.74 -12.96
CA ALA A 637 13.93 -23.73 -13.76
C ALA A 637 13.67 -23.41 -15.25
N LYS A 638 12.50 -23.85 -15.74
CA LYS A 638 12.03 -23.60 -17.10
C LYS A 638 11.88 -22.11 -17.40
N TYR A 639 11.37 -21.32 -16.45
CA TYR A 639 11.27 -19.87 -16.60
C TYR A 639 12.65 -19.24 -16.81
N VAL A 640 13.64 -19.67 -16.03
CA VAL A 640 15.03 -19.21 -16.14
C VAL A 640 15.62 -19.51 -17.53
N ALA A 641 15.36 -20.72 -18.04
CA ALA A 641 15.87 -21.17 -19.33
C ALA A 641 15.17 -20.51 -20.52
N ASP A 642 13.85 -20.44 -20.53
CA ASP A 642 13.06 -19.90 -21.63
C ASP A 642 13.11 -18.38 -21.69
N GLY A 643 13.19 -17.71 -20.52
CA GLY A 643 13.41 -16.27 -20.41
C GLY A 643 14.84 -15.81 -20.74
N GLN A 644 15.71 -16.73 -21.17
CA GLN A 644 17.11 -16.46 -21.55
C GLN A 644 17.99 -15.86 -20.45
N PHE A 645 17.62 -16.08 -19.18
CA PHE A 645 18.38 -15.61 -18.02
C PHE A 645 19.67 -16.42 -17.81
N CYS A 646 19.72 -17.67 -18.31
CA CYS A 646 20.94 -18.47 -18.39
C CYS A 646 21.39 -18.63 -19.87
N PRO A 647 22.30 -17.77 -20.37
CA PRO A 647 22.74 -17.81 -21.76
C PRO A 647 23.40 -19.16 -22.11
N ARG A 648 23.26 -19.59 -23.37
CA ARG A 648 23.87 -20.83 -23.85
C ARG A 648 25.39 -20.66 -23.94
N ARG A 649 26.12 -21.67 -23.49
CA ARG A 649 27.57 -21.79 -23.60
C ARG A 649 27.94 -22.29 -25.01
N ARG A 650 29.24 -22.29 -25.32
CA ARG A 650 29.77 -22.74 -26.62
C ARG A 650 29.44 -24.20 -26.94
N ASP A 651 29.32 -25.04 -25.90
CA ASP A 651 28.91 -26.45 -26.00
C ASP A 651 27.39 -26.65 -26.07
N GLY A 652 26.60 -25.57 -26.10
CA GLY A 652 25.15 -25.59 -26.10
C GLY A 652 24.50 -25.81 -24.73
N SER A 653 25.31 -26.01 -23.68
CA SER A 653 24.80 -26.16 -22.31
C SER A 653 24.39 -24.81 -21.71
N ARG A 654 23.52 -24.86 -20.70
CA ARG A 654 23.09 -23.72 -19.88
C ARG A 654 23.38 -24.02 -18.43
N CYS A 655 23.69 -22.99 -17.66
CA CYS A 655 24.03 -23.09 -16.25
C CYS A 655 23.08 -22.23 -15.42
N MET A 656 22.56 -22.77 -14.31
CA MET A 656 21.72 -22.03 -13.35
C MET A 656 21.98 -22.49 -11.93
N LEU A 657 21.61 -21.67 -10.96
CA LEU A 657 21.70 -22.00 -9.53
C LEU A 657 20.34 -22.42 -9.00
N LEU A 658 20.31 -23.45 -8.15
CA LEU A 658 19.23 -23.70 -7.21
C LEU A 658 19.63 -23.12 -5.85
N CYS A 659 18.79 -22.24 -5.31
CA CYS A 659 19.07 -21.42 -4.14
C CYS A 659 18.00 -21.63 -3.06
N LEU A 660 18.43 -21.60 -1.80
CA LEU A 660 17.52 -21.40 -0.66
C LEU A 660 17.38 -19.88 -0.44
N VAL A 661 16.18 -19.36 -0.69
CA VAL A 661 15.87 -17.93 -0.63
C VAL A 661 15.05 -17.64 0.63
N MET A 662 15.54 -16.73 1.47
CA MET A 662 14.90 -16.26 2.69
C MET A 662 13.92 -15.13 2.35
N LEU A 663 12.64 -15.47 2.23
CA LEU A 663 11.57 -14.55 1.84
C LEU A 663 11.13 -13.62 2.97
N GLY A 664 11.18 -14.08 4.23
CA GLY A 664 10.58 -13.35 5.35
C GLY A 664 9.08 -13.12 5.11
N MET A 665 8.62 -11.88 5.31
CA MET A 665 7.29 -11.44 4.87
C MET A 665 7.38 -10.78 3.48
N PRO A 666 6.84 -11.43 2.43
CA PRO A 666 6.81 -10.88 1.08
C PRO A 666 5.65 -9.88 0.89
N CYS A 667 5.83 -8.93 -0.02
CA CYS A 667 4.74 -8.11 -0.55
C CYS A 667 4.64 -8.24 -2.07
N LEU A 668 3.60 -7.67 -2.68
CA LEU A 668 3.54 -7.58 -4.13
C LEU A 668 4.66 -6.67 -4.66
N GLY A 669 5.39 -7.13 -5.68
CA GLY A 669 6.41 -6.37 -6.38
C GLY A 669 5.82 -5.24 -7.21
N ASP A 670 6.52 -4.09 -7.17
CA ASP A 670 6.14 -2.86 -7.85
C ASP A 670 7.39 -2.24 -8.49
N PRO A 671 7.32 -1.80 -9.77
CA PRO A 671 8.48 -1.22 -10.46
C PRO A 671 9.06 0.03 -9.78
N ASN A 672 8.29 0.70 -8.92
CA ASN A 672 8.74 1.86 -8.14
C ASN A 672 9.54 1.48 -6.88
N GLN A 673 9.62 0.19 -6.51
CA GLN A 673 10.41 -0.29 -5.37
C GLN A 673 11.90 -0.28 -5.71
N LYS A 674 12.54 0.89 -5.56
CA LYS A 674 13.96 1.13 -5.87
C LYS A 674 14.88 0.81 -4.68
N GLY A 675 14.97 -0.47 -4.31
CA GLY A 675 15.89 -0.96 -3.26
C GLY A 675 15.41 -0.77 -1.82
N VAL A 676 14.19 -0.28 -1.62
CA VAL A 676 13.52 -0.25 -0.31
C VAL A 676 12.08 -0.71 -0.47
N LEU A 677 11.69 -1.76 0.27
CA LEU A 677 10.32 -2.27 0.31
C LEU A 677 9.43 -1.43 1.25
N PRO A 678 8.09 -1.43 1.05
CA PRO A 678 7.16 -0.72 1.92
C PRO A 678 7.22 -1.19 3.38
N PHE A 679 6.72 -0.36 4.28
CA PHE A 679 6.57 -0.76 5.68
C PHE A 679 5.43 -1.76 5.79
N ARG A 680 5.69 -2.87 6.48
CA ARG A 680 4.66 -3.80 6.90
C ARG A 680 4.05 -3.33 8.22
N GLN A 681 4.90 -3.08 9.20
CA GLN A 681 4.55 -2.55 10.53
C GLN A 681 5.72 -1.69 11.01
N LYS A 682 5.55 -0.37 11.09
CA LYS A 682 6.67 0.53 11.44
C LYS A 682 7.30 0.12 12.79
N PRO A 683 8.64 -0.05 12.86
CA PRO A 683 9.65 0.32 11.86
C PRO A 683 10.02 -0.78 10.84
N HIS A 684 9.38 -1.95 10.87
CA HIS A 684 9.67 -3.11 10.03
C HIS A 684 9.08 -3.02 8.62
N ARG A 685 9.90 -3.37 7.63
CA ARG A 685 9.53 -3.44 6.21
C ARG A 685 9.29 -4.89 5.81
N TYR A 686 8.61 -5.08 4.68
CA TYR A 686 8.63 -6.37 3.99
C TYR A 686 10.07 -6.76 3.65
N ASN A 687 10.32 -8.07 3.58
CA ASN A 687 11.67 -8.63 3.41
C ASN A 687 11.96 -9.03 1.95
N SER A 688 10.91 -9.34 1.19
CA SER A 688 10.98 -9.67 -0.23
C SER A 688 9.76 -9.16 -0.99
N ALA A 689 9.82 -9.24 -2.31
CA ALA A 689 8.70 -8.95 -3.19
C ALA A 689 8.42 -10.14 -4.13
N VAL A 690 7.17 -10.30 -4.55
CA VAL A 690 6.73 -11.36 -5.47
C VAL A 690 5.94 -10.82 -6.67
N ASP A 691 5.91 -11.57 -7.76
CA ASP A 691 5.07 -11.27 -8.93
C ASP A 691 3.58 -11.50 -8.71
N SER A 692 3.21 -12.41 -7.81
CA SER A 692 1.81 -12.63 -7.47
C SER A 692 1.69 -13.07 -6.01
N LEU A 693 0.73 -12.50 -5.29
CA LEU A 693 0.39 -12.95 -3.94
C LEU A 693 -0.45 -14.25 -3.96
N SER A 694 -1.10 -14.58 -5.08
CA SER A 694 -1.90 -15.81 -5.17
C SER A 694 -1.03 -17.04 -5.40
N SER A 695 -0.13 -16.97 -6.39
CA SER A 695 0.73 -18.08 -6.82
C SER A 695 2.06 -17.49 -7.32
N PRO A 696 3.03 -17.22 -6.43
CA PRO A 696 4.27 -16.55 -6.83
C PRO A 696 5.16 -17.46 -7.67
N GLU A 697 5.57 -16.95 -8.84
CA GLU A 697 6.53 -17.61 -9.73
C GLU A 697 7.89 -16.91 -9.72
N VAL A 698 7.93 -15.64 -9.28
CA VAL A 698 9.15 -14.82 -9.21
C VAL A 698 9.27 -14.20 -7.83
N TYR A 699 10.46 -14.31 -7.24
CA TYR A 699 10.84 -13.73 -5.95
C TYR A 699 11.95 -12.72 -6.15
N VAL A 700 11.83 -11.55 -5.51
CA VAL A 700 12.83 -10.47 -5.55
C VAL A 700 13.29 -10.18 -4.13
N THR A 701 14.60 -10.21 -3.91
CA THR A 701 15.21 -9.85 -2.62
C THR A 701 16.16 -8.68 -2.77
N GLN A 702 16.21 -7.78 -1.78
CA GLN A 702 16.97 -6.53 -1.84
C GLN A 702 18.23 -6.52 -0.96
N MET A 703 18.38 -7.54 -0.11
CA MET A 703 19.42 -7.59 0.91
C MET A 703 20.47 -8.66 0.59
N VAL A 704 21.74 -8.36 0.87
CA VAL A 704 22.82 -9.35 0.81
C VAL A 704 22.59 -10.41 1.89
N GLY A 705 22.87 -11.68 1.56
CA GLY A 705 22.65 -12.82 2.47
C GLY A 705 21.23 -13.37 2.49
N SER A 706 20.29 -12.75 1.77
CA SER A 706 18.90 -13.24 1.61
C SER A 706 18.79 -14.56 0.87
N ALA A 707 19.82 -14.98 0.15
CA ALA A 707 19.84 -16.23 -0.59
C ALA A 707 21.19 -16.93 -0.46
N LEU A 708 21.14 -18.26 -0.36
CA LEU A 708 22.31 -19.13 -0.39
C LEU A 708 22.30 -19.97 -1.67
N SER A 709 23.36 -19.83 -2.47
CA SER A 709 23.60 -20.71 -3.61
C SER A 709 23.94 -22.10 -3.11
N MET A 710 23.20 -23.12 -3.56
CA MET A 710 23.35 -24.47 -3.02
C MET A 710 23.77 -25.47 -4.08
N LEU A 711 23.27 -25.37 -5.32
CA LEU A 711 23.64 -26.26 -6.41
C LEU A 711 23.77 -25.48 -7.71
N THR A 712 24.74 -25.88 -8.51
CA THR A 712 24.90 -25.47 -9.90
C THR A 712 24.41 -26.60 -10.79
N LEU A 713 23.44 -26.30 -11.66
CA LEU A 713 22.88 -27.25 -12.62
C LEU A 713 23.34 -26.88 -14.03
N ALA A 714 24.02 -27.80 -14.71
CA ALA A 714 24.32 -27.68 -16.12
C ALA A 714 23.39 -28.59 -16.94
N ALA A 715 22.61 -28.01 -17.84
CA ALA A 715 21.65 -28.72 -18.69
C ALA A 715 21.93 -28.50 -20.18
N VAL A 716 21.64 -29.47 -21.05
CA VAL A 716 21.89 -29.36 -22.51
C VAL A 716 20.59 -29.14 -23.26
N HIS A 717 20.58 -28.20 -24.20
CA HIS A 717 19.41 -27.94 -25.03
C HIS A 717 19.35 -28.92 -26.23
N THR A 718 18.33 -29.78 -26.26
CA THR A 718 18.16 -30.87 -27.24
C THR A 718 18.09 -30.41 -28.70
N ALA A 719 17.55 -29.22 -28.98
CA ALA A 719 17.47 -28.71 -30.37
C ALA A 719 18.83 -28.54 -31.07
N TRP A 720 19.93 -28.42 -30.31
CA TRP A 720 21.27 -28.35 -30.90
C TRP A 720 21.82 -29.72 -31.28
N LEU A 721 21.54 -30.76 -30.48
CA LEU A 721 21.95 -32.14 -30.77
C LEU A 721 21.30 -32.67 -32.05
N ARG A 722 20.02 -32.37 -32.30
CA ARG A 722 19.36 -32.76 -33.56
C ARG A 722 20.05 -32.16 -34.79
N ARG A 723 20.33 -30.84 -34.79
CA ARG A 723 21.03 -30.20 -35.92
C ARG A 723 22.42 -30.77 -36.17
N ARG A 724 23.12 -31.27 -35.15
CA ARG A 724 24.46 -31.84 -35.31
C ARG A 724 24.44 -33.30 -35.77
N VAL A 725 23.45 -34.08 -35.34
CA VAL A 725 23.22 -35.44 -35.83
C VAL A 725 22.74 -35.41 -37.29
N ASP A 726 21.84 -34.47 -37.62
CA ASP A 726 21.35 -34.29 -38.99
C ASP A 726 22.43 -33.72 -39.92
N ALA A 727 23.38 -32.92 -39.40
CA ALA A 727 24.51 -32.38 -40.17
C ALA A 727 25.72 -33.34 -40.26
N GLN A 728 25.72 -34.48 -39.56
CA GLN A 728 26.82 -35.45 -39.57
C GLN A 728 26.47 -36.79 -40.27
N LEU A 729 25.28 -36.93 -40.85
CA LEU A 729 25.00 -38.03 -41.78
C LEU A 729 25.52 -37.65 -43.18
N PRO A 730 26.58 -38.29 -43.69
CA PRO A 730 27.02 -38.06 -45.06
C PRO A 730 25.98 -38.69 -46.00
N THR A 731 25.45 -37.92 -46.93
CA THR A 731 24.79 -38.44 -48.12
C THR A 731 25.78 -39.25 -48.93
N VAL A 732 25.82 -40.56 -48.71
CA VAL A 732 26.54 -41.50 -49.56
C VAL A 732 25.66 -41.83 -50.77
N THR A 733 25.95 -41.16 -51.89
CA THR A 733 25.51 -41.57 -53.22
C THR A 733 26.73 -42.04 -54.01
N GLY A 734 26.79 -43.32 -54.40
CA GLY A 734 27.72 -43.77 -55.44
C GLY A 734 28.26 -45.20 -55.31
N ALA A 735 27.59 -46.12 -56.01
CA ALA A 735 28.09 -47.25 -56.82
C ALA A 735 29.20 -48.21 -56.31
N GLY A 736 28.91 -49.52 -56.40
CA GLY A 736 29.89 -50.52 -56.91
C GLY A 736 29.91 -51.92 -56.27
N ARG A 737 29.48 -52.91 -57.08
CA ARG A 737 29.93 -54.33 -57.20
C ARG A 737 29.59 -55.41 -56.15
N ASP A 738 28.93 -56.45 -56.69
CA ASP A 738 29.27 -57.89 -56.79
C ASP A 738 29.75 -58.72 -55.57
N ASP A 739 29.04 -59.84 -55.42
CA ASP A 739 29.38 -61.19 -54.92
C ASP A 739 30.00 -61.41 -53.51
N ILE A 740 29.30 -62.20 -52.67
CA ILE A 740 29.70 -63.51 -52.08
C ILE A 740 28.73 -63.96 -50.93
N GLU A 741 28.12 -65.12 -51.17
CA GLU A 741 27.67 -66.27 -50.32
C GLU A 741 27.21 -66.15 -48.84
N GLY A 742 26.08 -66.83 -48.52
CA GLY A 742 25.33 -66.87 -47.23
C GLY A 742 25.82 -67.88 -46.15
N PRO A 743 24.94 -68.60 -45.37
CA PRO A 743 23.48 -68.50 -45.20
C PRO A 743 22.92 -68.67 -43.73
N ALA A 744 21.57 -68.55 -43.63
CA ALA A 744 20.63 -69.14 -42.64
C ALA A 744 20.45 -68.44 -41.25
N HIS A 745 19.25 -68.26 -40.65
CA HIS A 745 18.02 -69.07 -40.63
C HIS A 745 16.75 -68.26 -40.19
N LEU A 746 15.59 -68.61 -40.77
CA LEU A 746 14.19 -68.71 -40.23
C LEU A 746 13.54 -67.51 -39.46
N ALA A 747 12.27 -67.12 -39.61
CA ALA A 747 11.15 -67.50 -40.47
C ALA A 747 9.94 -66.55 -40.24
N ALA A 748 9.16 -66.34 -41.32
CA ALA A 748 7.68 -66.23 -41.40
C ALA A 748 6.95 -65.07 -40.66
N ARG A 749 5.89 -64.40 -41.19
CA ARG A 749 5.06 -64.58 -42.39
C ARG A 749 4.15 -63.35 -42.60
N ALA A 750 3.83 -63.10 -43.88
CA ALA A 750 2.59 -62.56 -44.48
C ALA A 750 2.40 -61.02 -44.66
N ALA A 751 2.44 -60.66 -45.96
CA ALA A 751 2.12 -59.41 -46.67
C ALA A 751 0.58 -59.18 -46.81
N PRO A 752 0.02 -58.14 -47.52
CA PRO A 752 0.49 -57.59 -48.81
C PRO A 752 0.48 -56.06 -49.05
N ARG A 753 1.27 -55.71 -50.10
CA ARG A 753 1.30 -54.58 -51.06
C ARG A 753 -0.05 -53.82 -51.24
N SER A 754 -0.19 -52.56 -51.66
CA SER A 754 0.56 -51.56 -52.49
C SER A 754 -0.18 -50.20 -52.36
N LEU A 755 0.40 -49.01 -52.54
CA LEU A 755 0.42 -48.24 -53.81
C LEU A 755 0.96 -46.81 -53.57
N ASP A 756 1.55 -46.23 -54.61
CA ASP A 756 2.11 -44.88 -54.73
C ASP A 756 1.17 -43.73 -54.33
N PHE A 757 1.67 -42.78 -53.51
CA PHE A 757 0.96 -41.53 -53.17
C PHE A 757 1.92 -40.34 -52.91
N CYS A 758 2.90 -40.10 -53.79
CA CYS A 758 3.81 -38.94 -53.64
C CYS A 758 3.55 -37.77 -54.61
N GLY A 759 2.65 -37.92 -55.59
CA GLY A 759 2.37 -36.85 -56.56
C GLY A 759 1.33 -35.81 -56.11
N HIS A 760 0.29 -36.22 -55.37
CA HIS A 760 -0.86 -35.35 -55.06
C HIS A 760 -0.63 -34.41 -53.85
N ALA A 761 0.17 -34.82 -52.85
CA ALA A 761 0.36 -34.05 -51.62
C ALA A 761 1.12 -32.72 -51.85
N HIS A 762 2.00 -32.66 -52.84
CA HIS A 762 2.75 -31.44 -53.15
C HIS A 762 1.90 -30.38 -53.86
N GLN A 763 0.89 -30.80 -54.63
CA GLN A 763 0.03 -29.88 -55.38
C GLN A 763 -1.02 -29.24 -54.45
N VAL A 764 -1.58 -30.02 -53.51
CA VAL A 764 -2.51 -29.52 -52.47
C VAL A 764 -1.81 -28.55 -51.50
N ALA A 765 -0.56 -28.85 -51.09
CA ALA A 765 0.21 -27.98 -50.21
C ALA A 765 0.68 -26.66 -50.85
N ALA A 766 0.67 -26.57 -52.19
CA ALA A 766 0.93 -25.33 -52.93
C ALA A 766 -0.32 -24.45 -53.00
N SER A 767 -1.48 -25.05 -53.33
CA SER A 767 -2.77 -24.34 -53.37
C SER A 767 -3.21 -23.79 -52.01
N ILE A 768 -2.97 -24.53 -50.91
CA ILE A 768 -3.26 -24.07 -49.54
C ILE A 768 -2.38 -22.87 -49.17
N ARG A 769 -1.11 -22.86 -49.61
CA ARG A 769 -0.19 -21.75 -49.35
C ARG A 769 -0.59 -20.47 -50.08
N GLU A 770 -1.07 -20.59 -51.32
CA GLU A 770 -1.52 -19.46 -52.13
C GLU A 770 -2.83 -18.87 -51.58
N ALA A 771 -3.78 -19.72 -51.18
CA ALA A 771 -5.03 -19.29 -50.54
C ALA A 771 -4.79 -18.55 -49.20
N LEU A 772 -3.88 -19.07 -48.36
CA LEU A 772 -3.52 -18.42 -47.09
C LEU A 772 -2.79 -17.08 -47.30
N TRP A 773 -1.96 -16.97 -48.34
CA TRP A 773 -1.33 -15.70 -48.71
C TRP A 773 -2.36 -14.64 -49.11
N HIS A 774 -3.36 -15.00 -49.93
CA HIS A 774 -4.43 -14.09 -50.32
C HIS A 774 -5.30 -13.65 -49.12
N ALA A 775 -5.63 -14.55 -48.20
CA ALA A 775 -6.37 -14.21 -46.98
C ALA A 775 -5.59 -13.22 -46.08
N GLN A 776 -4.26 -13.36 -46.00
CA GLN A 776 -3.39 -12.50 -45.20
C GLN A 776 -3.27 -11.08 -45.80
N VAL A 777 -3.27 -10.97 -47.13
CA VAL A 777 -3.28 -9.69 -47.85
C VAL A 777 -4.60 -8.94 -47.67
N VAL A 778 -5.73 -9.66 -47.67
CA VAL A 778 -7.07 -9.07 -47.44
C VAL A 778 -7.21 -8.59 -45.99
N ILE A 779 -6.74 -9.38 -45.01
CA ILE A 779 -6.74 -8.98 -43.59
C ILE A 779 -5.80 -7.78 -43.35
N GLY A 780 -4.65 -7.74 -44.02
CA GLY A 780 -3.72 -6.61 -43.96
C GLY A 780 -4.27 -5.32 -44.57
N ALA A 781 -5.04 -5.42 -45.66
CA ALA A 781 -5.68 -4.28 -46.30
C ALA A 781 -6.81 -3.67 -45.45
N VAL A 782 -7.54 -4.50 -44.70
CA VAL A 782 -8.61 -4.04 -43.78
C VAL A 782 -8.04 -3.35 -42.52
N PHE A 783 -6.80 -3.62 -42.13
CA PHE A 783 -6.17 -3.04 -40.93
C PHE A 783 -5.24 -1.85 -41.19
N MET A 784 -4.84 -1.58 -42.44
CA MET A 784 -3.84 -0.55 -42.77
C MET A 784 -4.42 0.82 -43.21
N GLU A 785 -5.73 0.99 -43.29
CA GLU A 785 -6.37 2.30 -43.62
C GLU A 785 -6.58 3.21 -42.40
N GLY A 786 -5.62 3.24 -41.48
CA GLY A 786 -5.73 3.97 -40.23
C GLY A 786 -4.45 4.67 -39.76
N SER A 787 -3.71 5.38 -40.62
CA SER A 787 -2.64 6.30 -40.17
C SER A 787 -2.23 7.33 -41.24
N HIS A 788 -2.36 8.63 -40.87
CA HIS A 788 -1.81 9.85 -41.49
C HIS A 788 -2.59 10.53 -42.65
N TYR A 789 -3.42 11.53 -42.33
CA TYR A 789 -3.36 12.96 -42.76
C TYR A 789 -4.58 13.73 -42.21
N ALA A 790 -4.44 15.05 -42.01
CA ALA A 790 -5.43 15.92 -41.33
C ALA A 790 -6.50 16.55 -42.28
N PHE A 791 -7.67 16.91 -41.67
CA PHE A 791 -8.87 17.69 -42.12
C PHE A 791 -10.13 16.90 -42.58
N PRO A 792 -11.36 17.49 -42.57
CA PRO A 792 -12.22 18.01 -41.48
C PRO A 792 -13.58 17.21 -41.38
N PRO A 793 -14.55 17.56 -40.51
CA PRO A 793 -15.52 16.61 -39.97
C PRO A 793 -16.81 16.48 -40.80
N SER A 794 -17.09 15.28 -41.32
CA SER A 794 -18.46 14.80 -41.59
C SER A 794 -18.48 13.32 -42.01
N SER A 795 -18.73 12.41 -41.06
CA SER A 795 -19.62 11.25 -41.26
C SER A 795 -19.63 10.38 -39.99
N HIS A 796 -20.82 10.21 -39.43
CA HIS A 796 -21.08 9.33 -38.31
C HIS A 796 -20.96 7.86 -38.74
N TRP A 797 -20.05 7.12 -38.12
CA TRP A 797 -20.15 5.67 -37.94
C TRP A 797 -20.37 5.41 -36.45
N SER A 798 -21.54 4.90 -36.06
CA SER A 798 -21.88 4.64 -34.65
C SER A 798 -21.54 3.20 -34.26
N GLU A 799 -20.99 3.04 -33.04
CA GLU A 799 -20.69 1.78 -32.33
C GLU A 799 -21.88 0.80 -32.25
N GLN A 800 -23.10 1.24 -32.56
CA GLN A 800 -24.31 0.43 -32.50
C GLN A 800 -24.34 -0.72 -33.52
N ARG A 801 -23.59 -0.63 -34.63
CA ARG A 801 -23.50 -1.75 -35.60
C ARG A 801 -22.56 -2.88 -35.15
N LEU A 802 -21.52 -2.56 -34.38
CA LEU A 802 -20.63 -3.58 -33.82
C LEU A 802 -21.34 -4.36 -32.70
N TYR A 803 -22.19 -3.67 -31.93
CA TYR A 803 -23.01 -4.30 -30.90
C TYR A 803 -24.12 -5.19 -31.49
N ALA A 804 -24.73 -4.79 -32.61
CA ALA A 804 -25.77 -5.59 -33.29
C ALA A 804 -25.23 -6.89 -33.93
N LEU A 805 -23.95 -6.91 -34.35
CA LEU A 805 -23.28 -8.10 -34.88
C LEU A 805 -22.99 -9.15 -33.79
N LEU A 806 -22.79 -8.72 -32.55
CA LEU A 806 -22.52 -9.61 -31.42
C LEU A 806 -23.78 -10.23 -30.80
N THR A 807 -24.98 -9.71 -31.11
CA THR A 807 -26.24 -10.12 -30.44
C THR A 807 -27.21 -10.91 -31.32
N THR A 808 -26.93 -11.17 -32.60
CA THR A 808 -27.94 -11.70 -33.55
C THR A 808 -27.71 -13.15 -34.05
N GLY A 809 -26.82 -13.93 -33.43
CA GLY A 809 -26.72 -15.37 -33.72
C GLY A 809 -26.27 -15.73 -35.14
N GLN A 810 -25.55 -14.83 -35.80
CA GLN A 810 -24.87 -15.12 -37.08
C GLN A 810 -23.54 -15.86 -36.84
N PRO A 811 -23.09 -16.72 -37.78
CA PRO A 811 -21.85 -17.47 -37.66
C PRO A 811 -20.63 -16.55 -37.47
N SER A 812 -19.65 -16.98 -36.68
CA SER A 812 -18.46 -16.16 -36.41
C SER A 812 -17.67 -15.91 -37.70
N PRO A 813 -16.87 -14.83 -37.80
CA PRO A 813 -16.00 -14.60 -38.96
C PRO A 813 -15.09 -15.80 -39.29
N VAL A 814 -14.74 -16.61 -38.30
CA VAL A 814 -13.98 -17.87 -38.47
C VAL A 814 -14.83 -18.95 -39.14
N ASP A 815 -16.12 -19.06 -38.80
CA ASP A 815 -17.02 -20.04 -39.41
C ASP A 815 -17.34 -19.72 -40.87
N ILE A 816 -17.44 -18.42 -41.20
CA ILE A 816 -17.59 -17.97 -42.59
C ILE A 816 -16.33 -18.32 -43.39
N LEU A 817 -15.15 -18.07 -42.83
CA LEU A 817 -13.86 -18.38 -43.48
C LEU A 817 -13.66 -19.89 -43.68
N VAL A 818 -14.03 -20.71 -42.69
CA VAL A 818 -13.95 -22.18 -42.77
C VAL A 818 -14.94 -22.73 -43.80
N ALA A 819 -16.13 -22.12 -43.93
CA ALA A 819 -17.10 -22.47 -44.96
C ALA A 819 -16.60 -22.12 -46.37
N GLU A 820 -16.02 -20.93 -46.58
CA GLU A 820 -15.43 -20.54 -47.87
C GLU A 820 -14.22 -21.42 -48.24
N LEU A 821 -13.39 -21.78 -47.25
CA LEU A 821 -12.25 -22.68 -47.45
C LEU A 821 -12.70 -24.09 -47.85
N ALA A 822 -13.77 -24.58 -47.21
CA ALA A 822 -14.38 -25.87 -47.54
C ALA A 822 -14.93 -25.90 -48.97
N ASP A 823 -15.62 -24.83 -49.38
CA ASP A 823 -16.21 -24.70 -50.71
C ASP A 823 -15.12 -24.59 -51.79
N THR A 824 -14.07 -23.80 -51.52
CA THR A 824 -12.94 -23.59 -52.44
C THR A 824 -12.11 -24.87 -52.65
N LEU A 825 -11.95 -25.67 -51.60
CA LEU A 825 -11.16 -26.91 -51.65
C LEU A 825 -12.01 -28.15 -51.97
N HIS A 826 -13.34 -27.99 -52.14
CA HIS A 826 -14.30 -29.08 -52.31
C HIS A 826 -14.19 -30.17 -51.22
N ILE A 827 -13.98 -29.74 -49.98
CA ILE A 827 -13.92 -30.61 -48.79
C ILE A 827 -15.05 -30.27 -47.83
N THR A 828 -15.32 -31.14 -46.84
CA THR A 828 -16.34 -30.83 -45.83
C THR A 828 -15.85 -29.69 -44.92
N VAL A 829 -16.78 -28.87 -44.41
CA VAL A 829 -16.50 -27.79 -43.43
C VAL A 829 -15.69 -28.31 -42.24
N GLU A 830 -15.96 -29.54 -41.81
CA GLU A 830 -15.25 -30.17 -40.69
C GLU A 830 -13.82 -30.61 -41.05
N GLN A 831 -13.57 -30.98 -42.32
CA GLN A 831 -12.20 -31.18 -42.82
C GLN A 831 -11.44 -29.86 -42.95
N ALA A 832 -12.08 -28.83 -43.51
CA ALA A 832 -11.48 -27.49 -43.60
C ALA A 832 -11.13 -26.92 -42.23
N ARG A 833 -12.00 -27.12 -41.22
CA ARG A 833 -11.75 -26.72 -39.83
C ARG A 833 -10.54 -27.44 -39.26
N ARG A 834 -10.45 -28.77 -39.42
CA ARG A 834 -9.28 -29.55 -38.95
C ARG A 834 -7.99 -29.13 -39.64
N GLU A 835 -8.00 -28.86 -40.95
CA GLU A 835 -6.80 -28.42 -41.65
C GLU A 835 -6.38 -27.00 -41.25
N ALA A 836 -7.33 -26.07 -41.07
CA ALA A 836 -7.05 -24.73 -40.58
C ALA A 836 -6.44 -24.74 -39.15
N GLU A 837 -6.99 -25.55 -38.24
CA GLU A 837 -6.48 -25.74 -36.89
C GLU A 837 -5.06 -26.34 -36.88
N THR A 838 -4.78 -27.29 -37.79
CA THR A 838 -3.47 -27.94 -37.89
C THR A 838 -2.39 -26.99 -38.45
N HIS A 839 -2.76 -26.05 -39.32
CA HIS A 839 -1.83 -25.12 -39.96
C HIS A 839 -1.63 -23.80 -39.22
N LEU A 840 -2.61 -23.32 -38.45
CA LEU A 840 -2.45 -22.17 -37.55
C LEU A 840 -1.42 -22.42 -36.44
N ASP A 841 -1.29 -23.67 -35.98
CA ASP A 841 -0.28 -24.07 -34.97
C ASP A 841 1.16 -24.09 -35.56
N LEU A 842 1.30 -24.30 -36.87
CA LEU A 842 2.58 -24.26 -37.59
C LEU A 842 3.03 -22.83 -37.95
N ALA A 843 2.10 -21.89 -38.15
CA ALA A 843 2.41 -20.49 -38.46
C ALA A 843 3.11 -19.77 -37.28
N GLY A 844 2.91 -20.23 -36.03
CA GLY A 844 3.62 -19.73 -34.85
C GLY A 844 5.13 -20.03 -34.84
N ILE A 845 5.62 -20.95 -35.68
CA ILE A 845 7.02 -21.41 -35.67
C ILE A 845 7.91 -20.65 -36.67
N LEU A 846 7.34 -19.91 -37.64
CA LEU A 846 8.12 -19.28 -38.73
C LEU A 846 8.47 -17.79 -38.52
N ASN A 847 8.09 -17.17 -37.39
CA ASN A 847 8.47 -15.78 -37.07
C ASN A 847 9.85 -15.65 -36.40
N GLN A 848 10.90 -16.17 -37.05
CA GLN A 848 12.29 -15.86 -36.71
C GLN A 848 13.12 -15.52 -37.97
N GLY A 849 13.20 -14.23 -38.26
CA GLY A 849 14.20 -13.61 -39.13
C GLY A 849 14.08 -12.10 -38.99
N GLY A 850 15.12 -11.29 -38.86
CA GLY A 850 16.56 -11.50 -38.80
C GLY A 850 17.19 -10.14 -38.46
N ALA A 851 18.37 -10.14 -37.85
CA ALA A 851 19.17 -8.92 -37.72
C ALA A 851 20.64 -9.26 -38.01
N SER A 852 21.16 -8.68 -39.10
CA SER A 852 22.56 -8.73 -39.48
C SER A 852 23.35 -7.66 -38.72
N PRO A 853 24.66 -7.84 -38.44
CA PRO A 853 25.42 -6.94 -37.58
C PRO A 853 26.14 -5.84 -38.38
N SER A 854 26.00 -4.59 -37.97
CA SER A 854 26.93 -3.50 -38.32
C SER A 854 27.80 -3.16 -37.11
N GLY A 855 29.08 -2.90 -37.38
CA GLY A 855 30.15 -2.98 -36.39
C GLY A 855 30.61 -1.67 -35.74
N THR A 856 31.43 -1.90 -34.69
CA THR A 856 32.55 -1.10 -34.13
C THR A 856 32.26 0.20 -33.35
N PRO A 857 33.15 0.63 -32.41
CA PRO A 857 34.18 -0.10 -31.66
C PRO A 857 34.16 0.11 -30.12
N PHE A 858 34.92 -0.77 -29.46
CA PHE A 858 35.26 -0.81 -28.03
C PHE A 858 36.08 0.41 -27.56
N ILE A 859 35.74 0.96 -26.38
CA ILE A 859 36.68 1.65 -25.49
C ILE A 859 36.62 0.98 -24.11
N ARG A 860 37.78 0.50 -23.64
CA ARG A 860 38.01 -0.04 -22.29
C ARG A 860 38.05 1.10 -21.28
N THR A 861 37.15 1.09 -20.30
CA THR A 861 37.33 1.85 -19.05
C THR A 861 37.77 0.90 -17.94
N VAL A 862 39.03 1.07 -17.52
CA VAL A 862 39.59 0.43 -16.31
C VAL A 862 39.22 1.32 -15.13
N GLY A 863 38.20 0.93 -14.37
CA GLY A 863 37.84 1.58 -13.11
C GLY A 863 38.65 0.99 -11.95
N GLN A 864 39.60 1.77 -11.44
CA GLN A 864 40.32 1.48 -10.21
C GLN A 864 39.41 1.72 -8.99
N THR A 865 39.40 0.77 -8.05
CA THR A 865 38.72 0.91 -6.75
C THR A 865 39.56 1.73 -5.77
N PRO A 866 38.96 2.62 -4.96
CA PRO A 866 39.67 3.27 -3.87
C PRO A 866 39.79 2.33 -2.66
N LYS A 867 41.03 2.15 -2.20
CA LYS A 867 41.41 1.46 -0.96
C LYS A 867 40.80 2.17 0.26
N ALA A 868 39.96 1.47 1.02
CA ALA A 868 39.59 1.86 2.38
C ALA A 868 40.67 1.40 3.36
N SER A 869 41.13 2.33 4.19
CA SER A 869 42.11 2.16 5.26
C SER A 869 41.52 1.41 6.45
N LEU A 870 42.24 0.38 6.88
CA LEU A 870 42.04 -0.41 8.09
C LEU A 870 42.26 0.45 9.35
N LEU A 871 41.32 0.42 10.29
CA LEU A 871 41.54 0.74 11.69
C LEU A 871 41.14 -0.47 12.55
N ASN A 872 42.14 -1.03 13.23
CA ASN A 872 42.06 -2.09 14.23
C ASN A 872 41.05 -1.75 15.34
N TRP A 873 40.19 -2.69 15.71
CA TRP A 873 39.54 -2.73 17.02
C TRP A 873 39.84 -4.08 17.69
N GLY A 874 40.50 -3.99 18.84
CA GLY A 874 40.82 -5.11 19.72
C GLY A 874 39.62 -5.56 20.56
N SER A 875 39.73 -6.79 21.06
CA SER A 875 38.80 -7.49 21.95
C SER A 875 38.69 -6.84 23.35
N PRO A 876 37.67 -7.19 24.16
CA PRO A 876 37.19 -6.40 25.30
C PRO A 876 37.81 -6.81 26.64
N PRO A 877 37.63 -6.01 27.69
CA PRO A 877 37.60 -6.53 29.06
C PRO A 877 36.27 -6.23 29.78
N THR A 878 35.66 -7.31 30.27
CA THR A 878 35.10 -7.53 31.61
C THR A 878 34.45 -6.36 32.39
N SER A 879 33.23 -6.66 32.88
CA SER A 879 32.43 -6.03 33.95
C SER A 879 33.21 -5.42 35.13
N PRO A 880 32.62 -4.45 35.86
CA PRO A 880 31.92 -4.86 37.09
C PRO A 880 30.62 -4.11 37.42
N THR A 881 29.84 -4.83 38.23
CA THR A 881 28.71 -4.47 39.08
C THR A 881 28.86 -3.18 39.89
N GLY A 882 27.76 -2.44 40.04
CA GLY A 882 27.61 -1.38 41.05
C GLY A 882 26.16 -0.89 41.13
N GLN A 883 25.42 -1.38 42.12
CA GLN A 883 24.15 -0.80 42.57
C GLN A 883 24.40 0.61 43.11
N GLU A 884 23.57 1.59 42.76
CA GLU A 884 23.30 2.68 43.70
C GLU A 884 21.96 3.37 43.48
N VAL A 885 21.33 3.65 44.62
CA VAL A 885 19.98 4.13 44.89
C VAL A 885 19.89 5.63 44.62
N ILE A 886 18.89 6.10 43.86
CA ILE A 886 18.61 7.54 43.70
C ILE A 886 17.34 7.93 44.47
N HIS A 887 17.54 8.60 45.60
CA HIS A 887 16.53 9.44 46.26
C HIS A 887 16.31 10.72 45.46
N ARG A 888 15.05 11.01 45.08
CA ARG A 888 14.61 12.32 44.60
C ARG A 888 14.16 13.18 45.78
N THR A 889 14.74 14.36 45.95
CA THR A 889 14.16 15.43 46.78
C THR A 889 14.04 16.71 45.95
N ARG A 890 12.80 17.21 45.84
CA ARG A 890 12.45 18.52 45.27
C ARG A 890 12.80 19.62 46.27
N ARG A 891 13.37 20.73 45.80
CA ARG A 891 13.22 22.05 46.47
C ARG A 891 13.04 23.17 45.43
N ARG A 892 11.91 23.86 45.56
CA ARG A 892 11.63 25.20 45.02
C ARG A 892 12.39 26.24 45.86
N ALA A 893 12.87 27.31 45.23
CA ALA A 893 13.09 28.58 45.89
C ALA A 893 12.71 29.74 44.94
N ARG A 894 11.79 30.58 45.42
CA ARG A 894 11.49 31.94 44.97
C ARG A 894 12.56 32.87 45.53
N THR A 895 12.91 33.92 44.79
CA THR A 895 13.29 35.22 45.36
C THR A 895 13.00 36.33 44.36
N GLU A 896 12.18 37.28 44.79
CA GLU A 896 11.94 38.59 44.18
C GLU A 896 13.09 39.55 44.54
N GLY A 897 13.32 40.56 43.69
CA GLY A 897 14.21 41.68 43.98
C GLY A 897 14.08 42.79 42.95
N HIS A 898 13.29 43.81 43.29
CA HIS A 898 13.20 45.10 42.61
C HIS A 898 14.55 45.85 42.58
N LEU A 899 14.86 46.54 41.48
CA LEU A 899 15.61 47.80 41.51
C LEU A 899 15.31 48.67 40.30
N GLN A 900 14.95 49.92 40.61
CA GLN A 900 14.56 51.02 39.71
C GLN A 900 15.77 51.55 38.92
N VAL A 901 15.52 52.06 37.71
CA VAL A 901 16.47 52.83 36.90
C VAL A 901 15.90 54.23 36.67
N PRO A 902 16.66 55.33 36.86
CA PRO A 902 16.22 56.66 36.47
C PRO A 902 16.69 57.01 35.05
N LEU A 903 15.82 57.71 34.33
CA LEU A 903 16.09 58.32 33.02
C LEU A 903 16.78 59.68 33.19
N SER A 904 17.76 59.98 32.33
CA SER A 904 18.08 61.36 31.92
C SER A 904 18.68 61.39 30.51
N PRO A 905 18.35 62.41 29.69
CA PRO A 905 18.76 62.53 28.28
C PRO A 905 19.91 63.53 28.06
N GLY A 906 20.68 63.39 26.97
CA GLY A 906 21.50 64.51 26.46
C GLY A 906 22.75 64.18 25.65
N SER A 907 22.61 64.35 24.32
CA SER A 907 23.58 64.92 23.35
C SER A 907 24.81 64.13 22.84
N PRO A 908 25.20 64.31 21.55
CA PRO A 908 26.15 63.47 20.81
C PRO A 908 27.60 64.01 20.85
N PRO A 909 28.59 63.18 20.53
CA PRO A 909 29.47 63.58 19.42
C PRO A 909 29.97 62.44 18.52
N GLN A 910 30.22 62.82 17.28
CA GLN A 910 30.93 62.07 16.25
C GLN A 910 32.32 61.63 16.74
N ALA A 911 32.69 60.39 16.41
CA ALA A 911 34.09 59.98 16.27
C ALA A 911 34.17 58.84 15.24
N ASP A 912 34.93 59.08 14.19
CA ASP A 912 35.36 58.09 13.20
C ASP A 912 36.08 56.92 13.89
N VAL A 913 35.47 55.74 13.86
CA VAL A 913 36.14 54.49 14.23
C VAL A 913 36.37 53.68 12.96
N LYS A 914 37.62 53.70 12.48
CA LYS A 914 38.14 52.72 11.52
C LYS A 914 38.02 51.33 12.16
N VAL A 915 37.05 50.53 11.70
CA VAL A 915 36.90 49.13 12.10
C VAL A 915 37.98 48.32 11.38
N GLU A 916 38.99 47.91 12.14
CA GLU A 916 39.95 46.90 11.73
C GLU A 916 39.23 45.54 11.71
N ILE A 917 38.96 45.00 10.51
CA ILE A 917 38.30 43.70 10.33
C ILE A 917 39.30 42.60 10.71
N LYS A 918 39.23 42.13 11.96
CA LYS A 918 39.85 40.85 12.34
C LYS A 918 39.15 39.73 11.57
N PRO A 919 39.88 38.78 10.94
CA PRO A 919 39.28 37.66 10.24
C PRO A 919 38.44 36.86 11.23
N ILE A 920 37.15 36.71 10.94
CA ILE A 920 36.20 35.93 11.75
C ILE A 920 36.70 34.48 11.75
N ILE A 921 37.36 34.08 12.84
CA ILE A 921 37.72 32.69 13.09
C ILE A 921 36.42 31.93 13.37
N SER A 922 35.83 31.42 12.29
CA SER A 922 34.87 30.31 12.16
C SER A 922 33.90 30.10 13.34
N SER A 923 32.99 31.04 13.58
CA SER A 923 31.77 30.71 14.34
C SER A 923 30.91 29.74 13.53
N LYS A 924 30.43 28.66 14.15
CA LYS A 924 29.53 27.68 13.52
C LYS A 924 28.23 28.37 13.06
N ILE A 925 27.70 28.00 11.89
CA ILE A 925 26.40 28.47 11.41
C ILE A 925 25.30 27.79 12.24
N THR A 926 24.56 28.59 12.99
CA THR A 926 23.38 28.12 13.75
C THR A 926 22.16 28.03 12.83
N VAL A 927 21.47 26.88 12.84
CA VAL A 927 20.38 26.54 11.94
C VAL A 927 19.18 26.03 12.74
N ALA A 928 18.00 26.65 12.58
CA ALA A 928 16.74 26.09 13.05
C ALA A 928 15.98 25.40 11.91
N VAL A 929 15.58 24.15 12.10
CA VAL A 929 14.72 23.40 11.17
C VAL A 929 13.31 23.37 11.74
N VAL A 930 12.37 24.04 11.08
CA VAL A 930 11.00 24.23 11.59
C VAL A 930 10.10 23.06 11.15
N ALA A 931 9.53 22.34 12.12
CA ALA A 931 8.60 21.23 11.92
C ALA A 931 7.16 21.61 12.34
N PRO A 932 6.12 21.10 11.66
CA PRO A 932 6.12 20.00 10.71
C PRO A 932 6.59 20.39 9.31
N GLY A 933 7.19 19.43 8.62
CA GLY A 933 7.74 19.61 7.28
C GLY A 933 9.26 19.49 7.23
N ALA A 934 9.84 19.96 6.12
CA ALA A 934 11.24 19.88 5.74
C ALA A 934 11.74 18.42 5.64
N GLY A 935 10.83 17.45 5.65
CA GLY A 935 11.18 16.05 5.81
C GLY A 935 11.80 15.74 7.17
N THR A 936 11.52 16.47 8.25
CA THR A 936 12.08 16.16 9.58
C THR A 936 11.87 14.71 10.03
N GLY A 937 10.79 14.05 9.58
CA GLY A 937 10.62 12.60 9.73
C GLY A 937 11.51 11.76 8.79
N ILE A 938 11.34 11.90 7.47
CA ILE A 938 12.00 11.05 6.45
C ILE A 938 13.51 11.36 6.28
N ASN A 939 13.87 12.64 6.39
CA ASN A 939 15.21 13.22 6.22
C ASN A 939 15.88 13.56 7.58
N GLY A 940 15.35 13.05 8.71
CA GLY A 940 15.94 13.27 10.04
C GLY A 940 17.42 12.88 10.13
N ALA A 941 17.83 11.85 9.39
CA ALA A 941 19.23 11.42 9.29
C ALA A 941 20.15 12.51 8.69
N ILE A 942 19.66 13.29 7.72
CA ILE A 942 20.42 14.35 7.05
C ILE A 942 20.62 15.54 8.00
N TYR A 943 19.59 15.92 8.75
CA TYR A 943 19.71 16.96 9.78
C TYR A 943 20.67 16.55 10.91
N SER A 944 20.64 15.28 11.30
CA SER A 944 21.57 14.72 12.27
C SER A 944 23.01 14.74 11.75
N GLU A 945 23.23 14.38 10.49
CA GLU A 945 24.52 14.45 9.81
C GLU A 945 25.04 15.89 9.71
N LEU A 946 24.16 16.83 9.33
CA LEU A 946 24.47 18.25 9.29
C LEU A 946 24.84 18.79 10.68
N GLY A 947 24.13 18.38 11.73
CA GLY A 947 24.44 18.75 13.12
C GLY A 947 25.78 18.20 13.65
N ARG A 948 26.28 17.09 13.09
CA ARG A 948 27.63 16.57 13.36
C ARG A 948 28.72 17.33 12.61
N ASN A 949 28.36 18.06 11.56
CA ASN A 949 29.33 18.84 10.80
C ASN A 949 29.84 20.01 11.66
N PRO A 950 31.16 20.18 11.84
CA PRO A 950 31.71 21.21 12.73
C PRO A 950 31.37 22.63 12.29
N SER A 951 31.00 22.86 11.03
CA SER A 951 30.56 24.17 10.53
C SER A 951 29.13 24.55 10.92
N PHE A 952 28.34 23.64 11.51
CA PHE A 952 26.92 23.89 11.81
C PHE A 952 26.56 23.53 13.25
N LYS A 953 25.52 24.20 13.76
CA LYS A 953 24.78 23.81 14.95
C LYS A 953 23.31 23.75 14.55
N VAL A 954 22.73 22.55 14.51
CA VAL A 954 21.37 22.33 14.02
C VAL A 954 20.43 22.07 15.20
N GLU A 955 19.31 22.77 15.22
CA GLU A 955 18.21 22.58 16.16
C GLU A 955 16.91 22.33 15.38
N VAL A 956 16.11 21.34 15.80
CA VAL A 956 14.78 21.10 15.23
C VAL A 956 13.74 21.72 16.16
N VAL A 957 12.96 22.66 15.62
CA VAL A 957 11.95 23.40 16.36
C VAL A 957 10.58 22.84 16.00
N GLY A 958 9.90 22.28 17.00
CA GLY A 958 8.64 21.55 16.82
C GLY A 958 8.82 20.06 16.48
N ARG A 959 7.72 19.38 16.12
CA ARG A 959 7.71 17.96 15.74
C ARG A 959 6.67 17.68 14.65
N SER A 960 6.94 16.68 13.81
CA SER A 960 5.97 16.18 12.83
C SER A 960 4.77 15.53 13.53
N ARG A 961 3.56 15.67 12.96
CA ARG A 961 2.30 15.10 13.50
C ARG A 961 1.95 15.61 14.92
N ALA A 962 2.41 16.81 15.28
CA ALA A 962 1.94 17.48 16.50
C ALA A 962 0.46 17.86 16.38
N ALA A 963 -0.20 18.17 17.50
CA ALA A 963 -1.59 18.66 17.47
C ALA A 963 -1.76 19.91 16.58
N TYR A 964 -0.72 20.74 16.49
CA TYR A 964 -0.69 21.94 15.64
C TYR A 964 -0.35 21.66 14.16
N ASP A 965 -0.12 20.40 13.75
CA ASP A 965 0.20 20.00 12.36
C ASP A 965 -1.07 19.94 11.47
N VAL A 966 -1.83 21.03 11.52
CA VAL A 966 -3.08 21.29 10.79
C VAL A 966 -3.09 22.75 10.36
N TYR A 967 -3.67 23.04 9.20
CA TYR A 967 -3.75 24.43 8.71
C TYR A 967 -4.70 25.28 9.56
N PRO A 968 -4.51 26.61 9.61
CA PRO A 968 -5.43 27.51 10.31
C PRO A 968 -6.77 27.64 9.57
N PRO A 969 -7.85 28.16 10.20
CA PRO A 969 -9.21 28.17 9.66
C PRO A 969 -9.39 28.91 8.32
N CYS A 970 -8.46 29.78 7.93
CA CYS A 970 -8.49 30.44 6.63
C CYS A 970 -8.13 29.52 5.45
N TRP A 971 -7.68 28.29 5.72
CA TRP A 971 -7.40 27.27 4.71
C TRP A 971 -8.57 26.30 4.54
N PRO A 972 -8.75 25.70 3.35
CA PRO A 972 -9.66 24.57 3.18
C PRO A 972 -9.32 23.45 4.16
N HIS A 973 -10.30 23.00 4.94
CA HIS A 973 -10.12 22.01 6.02
C HIS A 973 -9.19 22.45 7.17
N GLY A 974 -8.99 23.75 7.36
CA GLY A 974 -8.29 24.29 8.51
C GLY A 974 -9.03 24.02 9.83
N ALA A 975 -8.29 24.04 10.93
CA ALA A 975 -8.80 23.82 12.29
C ALA A 975 -8.46 25.01 13.21
N PRO A 976 -9.25 25.25 14.28
CA PRO A 976 -8.88 26.20 15.32
C PRO A 976 -7.56 25.78 16.02
N ALA A 977 -6.98 26.69 16.80
CA ALA A 977 -5.75 26.38 17.54
C ALA A 977 -5.97 25.16 18.47
N PRO A 978 -4.97 24.27 18.64
CA PRO A 978 -3.62 24.35 18.09
C PRO A 978 -3.55 24.03 16.59
N ASN A 979 -2.90 24.89 15.82
CA ASN A 979 -2.66 24.79 14.37
C ASN A 979 -1.33 25.46 13.98
N LEU A 980 -0.95 25.41 12.70
CA LEU A 980 0.33 25.94 12.21
C LEU A 980 0.53 27.43 12.48
N GLN A 981 -0.55 28.23 12.56
CA GLN A 981 -0.47 29.65 12.87
C GLN A 981 -0.16 29.86 14.36
N SER A 982 -0.88 29.18 15.27
CA SER A 982 -0.56 29.24 16.71
C SER A 982 0.84 28.70 17.02
N PHE A 983 1.36 27.77 16.22
CA PHE A 983 2.75 27.33 16.32
C PHE A 983 3.73 28.40 15.81
N ALA A 984 3.36 29.17 14.78
CA ALA A 984 4.15 30.31 14.36
C ALA A 984 4.25 31.36 15.47
N ASP A 985 3.14 31.63 16.18
CA ASP A 985 3.14 32.49 17.37
C ASP A 985 4.12 31.97 18.44
N GLU A 986 4.12 30.67 18.73
CA GLU A 986 5.08 30.03 19.67
C GLU A 986 6.54 30.23 19.22
N VAL A 987 6.83 30.09 17.92
CA VAL A 987 8.19 30.33 17.35
C VAL A 987 8.62 31.79 17.50
N LEU A 988 7.69 32.73 17.38
CA LEU A 988 7.93 34.16 17.60
C LEU A 988 8.17 34.45 19.09
N GLU A 989 7.34 33.91 19.97
CA GLU A 989 7.42 34.08 21.44
C GLU A 989 8.72 33.53 22.02
N THR A 990 9.14 32.35 21.57
CA THR A 990 10.41 31.72 21.98
C THR A 990 11.65 32.42 21.40
N ARG A 991 11.45 33.36 20.46
CA ARG A 991 12.51 34.13 19.78
C ARG A 991 13.59 33.25 19.14
N VAL A 992 13.24 32.04 18.69
CA VAL A 992 14.19 31.15 17.99
C VAL A 992 14.84 31.86 16.81
N HIS A 993 14.05 32.61 16.03
CA HIS A 993 14.52 33.37 14.87
C HIS A 993 15.64 34.38 15.18
N ALA A 994 15.69 34.90 16.41
CA ALA A 994 16.75 35.79 16.86
C ALA A 994 18.00 35.05 17.38
N GLN A 995 17.90 33.75 17.63
CA GLN A 995 18.98 32.91 18.17
C GLN A 995 19.75 32.15 17.09
N VAL A 996 19.25 32.15 15.85
CA VAL A 996 19.83 31.40 14.73
C VAL A 996 20.24 32.31 13.58
N GLN A 997 21.23 31.85 12.80
CA GLN A 997 21.72 32.56 11.63
C GLN A 997 20.99 32.18 10.35
N THR A 998 20.38 31.00 10.30
CA THR A 998 19.56 30.55 9.16
C THR A 998 18.41 29.68 9.63
N MET A 999 17.37 29.57 8.82
CA MET A 999 16.22 28.70 9.08
C MET A 999 15.89 27.81 7.88
N VAL A 1000 15.38 26.61 8.15
CA VAL A 1000 14.92 25.66 7.12
C VAL A 1000 13.44 25.38 7.34
N PHE A 1001 12.64 25.61 6.31
CA PHE A 1001 11.20 25.36 6.31
C PHE A 1001 10.85 24.26 5.32
N GLY A 1002 9.87 23.45 5.70
CA GLY A 1002 9.17 22.57 4.77
C GLY A 1002 8.09 23.27 3.96
N SER A 1003 7.30 22.49 3.23
CA SER A 1003 6.07 22.97 2.63
C SER A 1003 5.12 23.63 3.64
N ARG A 1004 4.60 22.88 4.62
CA ARG A 1004 3.63 23.42 5.61
C ARG A 1004 4.18 24.62 6.38
N GLY A 1005 5.43 24.50 6.87
CA GLY A 1005 6.13 25.60 7.51
C GLY A 1005 6.32 26.82 6.60
N GLY A 1006 6.63 26.60 5.32
CA GLY A 1006 6.78 27.67 4.32
C GLY A 1006 5.46 28.29 3.87
N GLN A 1007 4.35 27.57 3.97
CA GLN A 1007 3.02 28.04 3.59
C GLN A 1007 2.33 28.88 4.68
N VAL A 1008 2.65 28.61 5.96
CA VAL A 1008 1.98 29.26 7.10
C VAL A 1008 2.98 29.97 8.01
N VAL A 1009 3.97 29.24 8.55
CA VAL A 1009 4.86 29.75 9.60
C VAL A 1009 5.74 30.88 9.08
N LEU A 1010 6.44 30.68 7.96
CA LEU A 1010 7.32 31.70 7.38
C LEU A 1010 6.56 32.97 6.95
N PRO A 1011 5.44 32.90 6.20
CA PRO A 1011 4.63 34.08 5.90
C PRO A 1011 4.17 34.84 7.15
N HIS A 1012 3.77 34.12 8.22
CA HIS A 1012 3.37 34.74 9.48
C HIS A 1012 4.53 35.47 10.16
N MET A 1013 5.74 34.89 10.13
CA MET A 1013 6.94 35.53 10.65
C MET A 1013 7.33 36.78 9.86
N TRP A 1014 7.27 36.74 8.52
CA TRP A 1014 7.53 37.92 7.69
C TRP A 1014 6.48 39.02 7.88
N GLN A 1015 5.21 38.63 8.09
CA GLN A 1015 4.16 39.60 8.42
C GLN A 1015 4.43 40.29 9.76
N ALA A 1016 4.92 39.56 10.76
CA ALA A 1016 5.31 40.12 12.05
C ALA A 1016 6.55 41.02 11.94
N GLU A 1017 7.53 40.66 11.10
CA GLU A 1017 8.68 41.53 10.76
C GLU A 1017 8.22 42.84 10.12
N ALA A 1018 7.32 42.77 9.14
CA ALA A 1018 6.79 43.95 8.44
C ALA A 1018 6.02 44.90 9.37
N GLN A 1019 5.39 44.34 10.41
CA GLN A 1019 4.70 45.10 11.46
C GLN A 1019 5.65 45.64 12.53
N GLY A 1020 6.95 45.33 12.47
CA GLY A 1020 7.93 45.72 13.48
C GLY A 1020 7.77 45.00 14.81
N LEU A 1021 7.08 43.86 14.85
CA LEU A 1021 6.86 43.07 16.08
C LEU A 1021 8.08 42.23 16.46
N ILE A 1022 8.90 41.86 15.47
CA ILE A 1022 10.13 41.08 15.65
C ILE A 1022 11.31 41.67 14.88
N SER A 1023 12.51 41.22 15.22
CA SER A 1023 13.70 41.49 14.41
C SER A 1023 13.61 40.81 13.04
N PRO A 1024 14.38 41.28 12.03
CA PRO A 1024 14.37 40.68 10.70
C PRO A 1024 14.55 39.16 10.71
N VAL A 1025 13.73 38.45 9.93
CA VAL A 1025 13.83 36.99 9.82
C VAL A 1025 15.19 36.65 9.18
N PRO A 1026 15.96 35.70 9.76
CA PRO A 1026 17.25 35.29 9.20
C PRO A 1026 17.09 34.63 7.82
N PRO A 1027 18.16 34.50 7.02
CA PRO A 1027 18.12 33.80 5.74
C PRO A 1027 17.46 32.42 5.81
N VAL A 1028 16.63 32.11 4.80
CA VAL A 1028 15.79 30.91 4.81
C VAL A 1028 16.08 29.97 3.64
N VAL A 1029 16.08 28.66 3.91
CA VAL A 1029 15.90 27.61 2.90
C VAL A 1029 14.45 27.12 2.98
N VAL A 1030 13.74 27.08 1.85
CA VAL A 1030 12.36 26.60 1.79
C VAL A 1030 12.27 25.40 0.87
N ILE A 1031 12.02 24.23 1.44
CA ILE A 1031 11.82 22.97 0.72
C ILE A 1031 10.38 22.93 0.21
N ASN A 1032 10.23 22.61 -1.08
CA ASN A 1032 9.00 22.63 -1.87
C ASN A 1032 8.40 24.03 -2.06
N GLY A 1033 9.16 25.10 -1.85
CA GLY A 1033 8.74 26.46 -2.20
C GLY A 1033 7.43 26.93 -1.58
N GLY A 1034 7.05 26.45 -0.38
CA GLY A 1034 5.73 26.70 0.20
C GLY A 1034 5.30 28.18 0.30
N CYS A 1035 6.24 29.10 0.44
CA CYS A 1035 5.97 30.55 0.49
C CYS A 1035 5.74 31.19 -0.88
N ALA A 1036 6.06 30.48 -1.97
CA ALA A 1036 5.93 30.92 -3.36
C ALA A 1036 4.77 30.20 -4.07
N MET A 1037 3.71 29.91 -3.32
CA MET A 1037 2.49 29.27 -3.81
C MET A 1037 1.31 30.22 -3.78
N LYS A 1038 0.24 29.85 -4.45
CA LYS A 1038 -1.06 30.52 -4.34
C LYS A 1038 -1.69 30.23 -2.97
N LEU A 1039 -1.33 31.02 -1.97
CA LEU A 1039 -1.80 30.87 -0.60
C LEU A 1039 -3.14 31.60 -0.37
N PRO A 1040 -4.00 31.12 0.56
CA PRO A 1040 -5.27 31.79 0.88
C PRO A 1040 -5.08 33.20 1.43
N THR A 1041 -3.93 33.46 2.04
CA THR A 1041 -3.56 34.76 2.60
C THR A 1041 -2.35 35.30 1.82
N PRO A 1042 -2.39 36.56 1.36
CA PRO A 1042 -1.23 37.16 0.68
C PRO A 1042 0.01 37.11 1.57
N VAL A 1043 1.15 36.70 0.99
CA VAL A 1043 2.44 36.68 1.70
C VAL A 1043 3.10 38.04 1.60
N HIS A 1044 3.42 38.65 2.74
CA HIS A 1044 4.28 39.83 2.78
C HIS A 1044 5.76 39.39 2.73
N TRP A 1045 6.28 39.11 1.53
CA TRP A 1045 7.69 38.72 1.36
C TRP A 1045 8.60 39.98 1.43
N PRO A 1046 9.51 40.10 2.41
CA PRO A 1046 10.32 41.32 2.55
C PRO A 1046 11.30 41.55 1.40
N ASP A 1047 11.47 42.80 1.00
CA ASP A 1047 12.36 43.21 -0.11
C ASP A 1047 13.81 42.79 0.09
N ASN A 1048 14.26 42.72 1.34
CA ASN A 1048 15.61 42.35 1.77
C ASN A 1048 15.72 40.90 2.30
N ALA A 1049 14.67 40.09 2.15
CA ALA A 1049 14.70 38.69 2.57
C ALA A 1049 15.68 37.89 1.70
N VAL A 1050 16.54 37.11 2.35
CA VAL A 1050 17.46 36.19 1.67
C VAL A 1050 16.86 34.79 1.68
N SER A 1051 16.58 34.24 0.51
CA SER A 1051 15.79 33.01 0.36
C SER A 1051 16.38 32.06 -0.67
N PHE A 1052 16.38 30.76 -0.36
CA PHE A 1052 16.74 29.70 -1.30
C PHE A 1052 15.62 28.65 -1.33
N LEU A 1053 14.89 28.59 -2.44
CA LEU A 1053 13.82 27.63 -2.66
C LEU A 1053 14.37 26.37 -3.33
N LEU A 1054 14.02 25.20 -2.82
CA LEU A 1054 14.27 23.90 -3.48
C LEU A 1054 12.91 23.32 -3.90
N ILE A 1055 12.66 23.18 -5.19
CA ILE A 1055 11.39 22.69 -5.74
C ILE A 1055 11.62 21.52 -6.72
N GLY A 1056 10.64 20.60 -6.79
CA GLY A 1056 10.75 19.39 -7.60
C GLY A 1056 9.84 19.35 -8.82
N GLY A 1057 10.31 18.74 -9.91
CA GLY A 1057 9.53 18.51 -11.13
C GLY A 1057 8.39 17.50 -10.94
N ASN A 1058 8.52 16.62 -9.96
CA ASN A 1058 7.50 15.65 -9.54
C ASN A 1058 6.88 16.01 -8.17
N ASP A 1059 6.89 17.30 -7.81
CA ASP A 1059 6.23 17.79 -6.60
C ASP A 1059 4.71 17.82 -6.80
N ASN A 1060 3.97 17.31 -5.81
CA ASN A 1060 2.51 17.31 -5.82
C ASN A 1060 1.93 18.73 -5.90
N PHE A 1061 2.66 19.74 -5.42
CA PHE A 1061 2.21 21.13 -5.50
C PHE A 1061 2.26 21.73 -6.90
N ARG A 1062 3.00 21.11 -7.82
CA ARG A 1062 2.93 21.48 -9.23
C ARG A 1062 1.50 21.34 -9.78
N GLY A 1063 0.72 20.39 -9.24
CA GLY A 1063 -0.60 20.08 -9.74
C GLY A 1063 -0.55 19.68 -11.22
N ARG A 1064 -1.26 20.45 -12.06
CA ARG A 1064 -1.36 20.23 -13.51
C ARG A 1064 -0.42 21.10 -14.34
N LEU A 1065 0.38 21.95 -13.70
CA LEU A 1065 1.30 22.83 -14.40
C LEU A 1065 2.41 22.02 -15.06
N SER A 1066 2.83 22.46 -16.25
CA SER A 1066 4.10 22.04 -16.82
C SER A 1066 5.26 22.46 -15.91
N MET A 1067 6.44 21.87 -16.13
CA MET A 1067 7.63 22.20 -15.34
C MET A 1067 7.99 23.69 -15.49
N GLU A 1068 7.91 24.21 -16.72
CA GLU A 1068 8.16 25.61 -17.04
C GLU A 1068 7.13 26.56 -16.41
N GLU A 1069 5.84 26.22 -16.46
CA GLU A 1069 4.79 27.00 -15.82
C GLU A 1069 4.98 27.04 -14.30
N TYR A 1070 5.35 25.92 -13.68
CA TYR A 1070 5.57 25.85 -12.25
C TYR A 1070 6.77 26.69 -11.79
N VAL A 1071 7.89 26.64 -12.53
CA VAL A 1071 9.04 27.51 -12.26
C VAL A 1071 8.67 28.98 -12.46
N THR A 1072 7.91 29.30 -13.53
CA THR A 1072 7.47 30.67 -13.84
C THR A 1072 6.52 31.21 -12.77
N GLU A 1073 5.57 30.40 -12.31
CA GLU A 1073 4.66 30.74 -11.22
C GLU A 1073 5.43 30.92 -9.91
N THR A 1074 6.33 30.01 -9.56
CA THR A 1074 7.16 30.15 -8.35
C THR A 1074 7.96 31.47 -8.40
N ARG A 1075 8.52 31.81 -9.56
CA ARG A 1075 9.25 33.06 -9.78
C ARG A 1075 8.37 34.30 -9.63
N SER A 1076 7.11 34.26 -10.04
CA SER A 1076 6.21 35.43 -9.99
C SER A 1076 5.77 35.82 -8.58
N HIS A 1077 5.92 34.92 -7.61
CA HIS A 1077 5.64 35.19 -6.20
C HIS A 1077 6.79 35.93 -5.48
N VAL A 1078 7.99 35.97 -6.09
CA VAL A 1078 9.13 36.71 -5.54
C VAL A 1078 8.96 38.20 -5.85
N PRO A 1079 9.01 39.11 -4.86
CA PRO A 1079 8.88 40.53 -5.10
C PRO A 1079 9.90 41.02 -6.13
N ALA A 1080 9.48 41.83 -7.09
CA ALA A 1080 10.37 42.35 -8.12
C ALA A 1080 11.54 43.18 -7.56
N VAL A 1081 11.41 43.71 -6.35
CA VAL A 1081 12.47 44.48 -5.68
C VAL A 1081 13.48 43.60 -4.94
N ASN A 1082 13.18 42.32 -4.72
CA ASN A 1082 14.08 41.39 -4.03
C ASN A 1082 15.30 41.04 -4.90
N LYS A 1083 16.49 41.11 -4.29
CA LYS A 1083 17.79 40.89 -4.98
C LYS A 1083 18.54 39.67 -4.44
N THR A 1084 17.92 38.90 -3.56
CA THR A 1084 18.59 37.90 -2.72
C THR A 1084 17.86 36.56 -2.69
N THR A 1085 17.25 36.16 -3.82
CA THR A 1085 16.51 34.90 -3.93
C THR A 1085 17.12 33.97 -4.98
N ALA A 1086 17.22 32.69 -4.64
CA ALA A 1086 17.52 31.60 -5.56
C ALA A 1086 16.43 30.52 -5.55
N ILE A 1087 16.23 29.87 -6.70
CA ILE A 1087 15.32 28.75 -6.91
C ILE A 1087 16.12 27.62 -7.56
N LEU A 1088 16.29 26.52 -6.85
CA LEU A 1088 16.82 25.28 -7.39
C LEU A 1088 15.65 24.36 -7.73
N PHE A 1089 15.38 24.23 -9.03
CA PHE A 1089 14.40 23.31 -9.58
C PHE A 1089 15.08 22.03 -10.04
N VAL A 1090 14.64 20.88 -9.54
CA VAL A 1090 15.20 19.56 -9.86
C VAL A 1090 14.12 18.67 -10.47
N ASN A 1091 14.28 18.24 -11.71
CA ASN A 1091 13.26 17.52 -12.48
C ASN A 1091 12.83 16.22 -11.79
N GLU A 1092 13.78 15.46 -11.25
CA GLU A 1092 13.56 14.15 -10.67
C GLU A 1092 13.08 14.22 -9.21
N MET A 1093 13.16 15.39 -8.58
CA MET A 1093 12.74 15.56 -7.19
C MET A 1093 11.22 15.39 -7.05
N THR A 1094 10.81 14.47 -6.18
CA THR A 1094 9.41 14.28 -5.81
C THR A 1094 9.02 15.26 -4.70
N HIS A 1095 7.76 15.24 -4.27
CA HIS A 1095 7.27 16.07 -3.17
C HIS A 1095 8.15 16.02 -1.90
N MET A 1096 8.81 14.89 -1.61
CA MET A 1096 9.82 14.84 -0.56
C MET A 1096 11.19 14.73 -1.22
N PRO A 1097 12.12 15.68 -1.00
CA PRO A 1097 13.46 15.56 -1.56
C PRO A 1097 14.07 14.21 -1.16
N GLN A 1098 14.54 13.47 -2.15
CA GLN A 1098 15.23 12.21 -1.92
C GLN A 1098 16.49 12.46 -1.08
N GLN A 1099 16.82 11.51 -0.21
CA GLN A 1099 17.94 11.69 0.72
C GLN A 1099 19.28 12.03 0.04
N PRO A 1100 19.68 11.38 -1.09
CA PRO A 1100 20.93 11.72 -1.77
C PRO A 1100 20.98 13.17 -2.26
N LEU A 1101 19.89 13.65 -2.87
CA LEU A 1101 19.76 15.02 -3.34
C LEU A 1101 19.95 16.00 -2.18
N LEU A 1102 19.12 15.86 -1.13
CA LEU A 1102 19.12 16.81 -0.01
C LEU A 1102 20.45 16.77 0.78
N ARG A 1103 21.06 15.58 0.94
CA ARG A 1103 22.36 15.42 1.60
C ARG A 1103 23.45 16.21 0.88
N GLY A 1104 23.46 16.20 -0.45
CA GLY A 1104 24.48 16.91 -1.23
C GLY A 1104 24.28 18.42 -1.27
N VAL A 1105 23.04 18.89 -1.43
CA VAL A 1105 22.78 20.32 -1.70
C VAL A 1105 22.54 21.16 -0.44
N LEU A 1106 21.92 20.62 0.62
CA LEU A 1106 21.45 21.43 1.75
C LEU A 1106 22.57 22.20 2.45
N LYS A 1107 23.71 21.54 2.68
CA LYS A 1107 24.89 22.16 3.29
C LYS A 1107 25.39 23.36 2.47
N LEU A 1108 25.41 23.21 1.15
CA LEU A 1108 25.88 24.25 0.22
C LEU A 1108 24.87 25.40 0.14
N MET A 1109 23.57 25.10 0.13
CA MET A 1109 22.50 26.11 0.17
C MET A 1109 22.59 26.98 1.42
N LEU A 1110 22.77 26.38 2.60
CA LEU A 1110 22.89 27.11 3.87
C LEU A 1110 24.11 28.04 3.89
N LYS A 1111 25.25 27.59 3.36
CA LYS A 1111 26.44 28.44 3.20
C LYS A 1111 26.21 29.56 2.20
N ALA A 1112 25.55 29.27 1.08
CA ALA A 1112 25.22 30.24 0.05
C ALA A 1112 24.40 31.40 0.62
N ILE A 1113 23.28 31.12 1.29
CA ILE A 1113 22.43 32.18 1.85
C ILE A 1113 23.08 32.92 3.02
N SER A 1114 23.94 32.25 3.80
CA SER A 1114 24.68 32.90 4.88
C SER A 1114 25.69 33.93 4.34
N SER A 1115 26.46 33.55 3.32
CA SER A 1115 27.38 34.48 2.63
C SER A 1115 26.62 35.56 1.88
N TRP A 1116 25.51 35.23 1.21
CA TRP A 1116 24.70 36.22 0.51
C TRP A 1116 24.17 37.31 1.45
N LYS A 1117 23.73 36.92 2.66
CA LYS A 1117 23.31 37.88 3.70
C LYS A 1117 24.46 38.73 4.21
N ALA A 1118 25.64 38.14 4.40
CA ALA A 1118 26.81 38.85 4.92
C ALA A 1118 27.38 39.86 3.91
N ASP A 1119 27.49 39.45 2.64
CA ASP A 1119 28.23 40.20 1.63
C ASP A 1119 27.33 41.03 0.72
N GLY A 1120 26.02 40.74 0.68
CA GLY A 1120 25.08 41.33 -0.28
C GLY A 1120 25.34 40.92 -1.74
N LYS A 1121 26.31 40.02 -1.98
CA LYS A 1121 26.74 39.55 -3.29
C LYS A 1121 26.21 38.15 -3.58
N VAL A 1122 25.92 37.88 -4.85
CA VAL A 1122 25.48 36.55 -5.29
C VAL A 1122 26.56 35.50 -4.96
N PRO A 1123 26.22 34.41 -4.25
CA PRO A 1123 27.17 33.39 -3.79
C PRO A 1123 27.55 32.40 -4.91
N LEU A 1124 28.11 32.92 -6.01
CA LEU A 1124 28.37 32.16 -7.25
C LEU A 1124 29.21 30.91 -7.03
N GLN A 1125 30.17 30.92 -6.10
CA GLN A 1125 30.99 29.74 -5.84
C GLN A 1125 30.16 28.57 -5.29
N TYR A 1126 29.28 28.82 -4.32
CA TYR A 1126 28.42 27.78 -3.77
C TYR A 1126 27.39 27.28 -4.79
N PHE A 1127 26.92 28.15 -5.70
CA PHE A 1127 26.07 27.75 -6.81
C PHE A 1127 26.78 26.80 -7.78
N ARG A 1128 28.06 27.05 -8.10
CA ARG A 1128 28.88 26.13 -8.90
C ARG A 1128 29.04 24.78 -8.22
N ASP A 1129 29.33 24.77 -6.92
CA ASP A 1129 29.50 23.54 -6.15
C ASP A 1129 28.20 22.70 -6.12
N ILE A 1130 27.04 23.35 -5.98
CA ILE A 1130 25.72 22.70 -6.05
C ILE A 1130 25.51 22.07 -7.42
N LEU A 1131 25.75 22.81 -8.50
CA LEU A 1131 25.57 22.32 -9.86
C LEU A 1131 26.54 21.18 -10.20
N ALA A 1132 27.78 21.24 -9.72
CA ALA A 1132 28.76 20.18 -9.88
C ALA A 1132 28.30 18.88 -9.20
N PHE A 1133 27.81 18.97 -7.95
CA PHE A 1133 27.23 17.83 -7.25
C PHE A 1133 26.03 17.22 -8.00
N LEU A 1134 25.10 18.07 -8.43
CA LEU A 1134 23.89 17.63 -9.12
C LEU A 1134 24.20 16.89 -10.43
N ARG A 1135 25.13 17.41 -11.23
CA ARG A 1135 25.57 16.74 -12.47
C ARG A 1135 26.26 15.41 -12.19
N GLN A 1136 27.12 15.36 -11.17
CA GLN A 1136 27.84 14.14 -10.79
C GLN A 1136 26.88 13.00 -10.41
N ASP A 1137 25.80 13.33 -9.71
CA ASP A 1137 24.80 12.37 -9.24
C ASP A 1137 23.64 12.16 -10.24
N GLY A 1138 23.75 12.71 -11.45
CA GLY A 1138 22.79 12.49 -12.54
C GLY A 1138 21.45 13.22 -12.39
N TRP A 1139 21.41 14.30 -11.62
CA TRP A 1139 20.23 15.16 -11.50
C TRP A 1139 20.16 16.18 -12.64
N SER A 1140 18.95 16.55 -13.04
CA SER A 1140 18.70 17.57 -14.05
C SER A 1140 17.72 18.63 -13.55
N GLY A 1141 17.75 19.83 -14.14
CA GLY A 1141 16.87 20.92 -13.75
C GLY A 1141 17.41 22.30 -14.05
N ARG A 1142 17.06 23.28 -13.22
CA ARG A 1142 17.40 24.70 -13.40
C ARG A 1142 17.77 25.35 -12.07
N LEU A 1143 18.81 26.17 -12.07
CA LEU A 1143 19.12 27.09 -10.98
C LEU A 1143 18.82 28.50 -11.44
N LEU A 1144 17.82 29.13 -10.83
CA LEU A 1144 17.47 30.51 -11.07
C LEU A 1144 17.90 31.36 -9.88
N TYR A 1145 18.39 32.57 -10.09
CA TYR A 1145 18.68 33.49 -9.00
C TYR A 1145 18.61 34.95 -9.42
N THR A 1146 18.27 35.83 -8.48
CA THR A 1146 18.22 37.27 -8.72
C THR A 1146 19.63 37.87 -8.72
N THR A 1147 19.97 38.65 -9.75
CA THR A 1147 21.24 39.42 -9.79
C THR A 1147 21.05 40.87 -9.39
N THR A 1148 19.93 41.46 -9.79
CA THR A 1148 19.47 42.79 -9.42
C THR A 1148 17.95 42.79 -9.28
N ALA A 1149 17.33 43.91 -8.90
CA ALA A 1149 15.88 43.97 -8.72
C ALA A 1149 15.18 43.65 -10.06
N GLY A 1150 14.40 42.57 -10.07
CA GLY A 1150 13.62 42.13 -11.22
C GLY A 1150 14.39 41.33 -12.27
N ALA A 1151 15.72 41.20 -12.13
CA ALA A 1151 16.57 40.47 -13.06
C ALA A 1151 16.93 39.09 -12.54
N TRP A 1152 16.69 38.06 -13.36
CA TRP A 1152 16.96 36.67 -13.05
C TRP A 1152 18.01 36.09 -13.99
N GLU A 1153 19.00 35.41 -13.42
CA GLU A 1153 19.82 34.45 -14.15
C GLU A 1153 19.16 33.07 -14.07
N ASP A 1154 19.27 32.30 -15.14
CA ASP A 1154 18.60 31.01 -15.29
C ASP A 1154 19.55 30.00 -15.94
N ILE A 1155 20.05 29.07 -15.13
CA ILE A 1155 21.09 28.13 -15.50
C ILE A 1155 20.49 26.72 -15.51
N ALA A 1156 20.27 26.18 -16.71
CA ALA A 1156 19.93 24.77 -16.87
C ALA A 1156 21.12 23.87 -16.52
N PHE A 1157 20.85 22.70 -15.94
CA PHE A 1157 21.83 21.65 -15.72
C PHE A 1157 21.24 20.28 -16.08
N SER A 1158 22.07 19.44 -16.68
CA SER A 1158 21.73 18.06 -17.04
C SER A 1158 23.01 17.22 -16.97
N SER A 1159 22.88 15.89 -16.94
CA SER A 1159 24.02 14.97 -17.04
C SER A 1159 24.78 15.08 -18.38
N PHE A 1160 24.23 15.79 -19.37
CA PHE A 1160 24.75 15.88 -20.73
C PHE A 1160 25.35 17.26 -21.08
N ASP A 1161 25.15 18.29 -20.25
CA ASP A 1161 25.69 19.64 -20.48
C ASP A 1161 26.96 19.88 -19.66
N ILE A 1162 28.13 19.80 -20.30
CA ILE A 1162 29.42 19.93 -19.60
C ILE A 1162 29.94 21.39 -19.53
N ASP A 1163 29.58 22.31 -20.45
CA ASP A 1163 30.42 23.52 -20.67
C ASP A 1163 29.84 24.94 -20.42
N LYS A 1164 28.66 25.13 -19.83
CA LYS A 1164 28.00 26.48 -19.80
C LYS A 1164 28.16 27.33 -18.53
N LEU A 1165 29.29 27.26 -17.83
CA LEU A 1165 29.62 28.19 -16.73
C LEU A 1165 30.97 28.89 -16.96
N GLN A 1166 31.21 29.42 -18.17
CA GLN A 1166 32.30 30.37 -18.39
C GLN A 1166 31.80 31.80 -18.19
N VAL A 1167 32.29 32.48 -17.15
CA VAL A 1167 32.12 33.93 -16.98
C VAL A 1167 33.04 34.64 -17.97
N GLN A 1168 32.47 35.53 -18.78
CA GLN A 1168 33.24 36.49 -19.58
C GLN A 1168 34.09 37.37 -18.65
N GLY A 1169 35.42 37.27 -18.81
CA GLY A 1169 36.40 38.33 -18.63
C GLY A 1169 36.43 39.08 -17.29
N VAL A 1170 37.13 38.54 -16.29
CA VAL A 1170 37.90 39.37 -15.35
C VAL A 1170 39.30 38.77 -15.29
N VAL A 1171 40.28 39.51 -15.82
CA VAL A 1171 41.71 39.19 -15.73
C VAL A 1171 42.10 39.26 -14.25
N PRO A 1172 42.65 38.18 -13.65
CA PRO A 1172 43.12 38.25 -12.28
C PRO A 1172 44.40 39.08 -12.23
N VAL A 1173 44.35 40.20 -11.50
CA VAL A 1173 45.56 40.84 -10.99
C VAL A 1173 46.11 39.91 -9.91
N HIS A 1174 47.28 39.34 -10.15
CA HIS A 1174 48.03 38.57 -9.15
C HIS A 1174 48.50 39.53 -8.06
N ASP A 1175 48.03 39.29 -6.83
CA ASP A 1175 48.66 39.79 -5.62
C ASP A 1175 49.55 38.65 -5.07
N GLU A 1176 50.86 38.78 -5.31
CA GLU A 1176 51.89 37.88 -4.80
C GLU A 1176 52.17 38.22 -3.33
N SER A 1177 51.37 37.68 -2.41
CA SER A 1177 51.91 37.34 -1.09
C SER A 1177 51.08 36.26 -0.42
N LEU A 1178 51.78 35.24 0.11
CA LEU A 1178 51.31 34.18 1.00
C LEU A 1178 50.82 32.86 0.35
N ALA A 1179 51.75 32.09 -0.21
CA ALA A 1179 51.69 30.62 -0.20
C ALA A 1179 53.11 30.03 -0.04
N PRO A 1180 53.30 28.95 0.75
CA PRO A 1180 54.62 28.35 0.95
C PRO A 1180 54.99 27.45 -0.25
N GLU A 1181 56.17 27.68 -0.82
CA GLU A 1181 56.72 26.91 -1.95
C GLU A 1181 56.90 25.42 -1.59
N PHE A 1182 56.25 24.53 -2.34
CA PHE A 1182 56.67 23.14 -2.46
C PHE A 1182 57.82 23.06 -3.47
N THR A 1183 58.97 22.55 -3.07
CA THR A 1183 60.13 22.46 -3.96
C THR A 1183 60.00 21.27 -4.90
N ALA A 1184 60.53 21.36 -6.12
CA ALA A 1184 60.61 20.25 -7.09
C ALA A 1184 61.24 18.96 -6.50
N LYS A 1185 62.02 19.11 -5.42
CA LYS A 1185 62.62 18.00 -4.67
C LYS A 1185 61.58 17.16 -3.93
N ASP A 1186 60.47 17.76 -3.48
CA ASP A 1186 59.39 17.07 -2.78
C ASP A 1186 58.50 16.28 -3.74
N GLU A 1187 58.33 16.78 -4.96
CA GLU A 1187 57.62 16.11 -6.05
C GLU A 1187 58.37 14.86 -6.54
N VAL A 1188 59.69 14.96 -6.71
CA VAL A 1188 60.56 13.82 -7.05
C VAL A 1188 60.56 12.77 -5.91
N LYS A 1189 60.52 13.20 -4.65
CA LYS A 1189 60.44 12.30 -3.49
C LYS A 1189 59.10 11.55 -3.43
N ALA A 1190 58.00 12.21 -3.81
CA ALA A 1190 56.68 11.59 -3.90
C ALA A 1190 56.60 10.56 -5.03
N LEU A 1191 57.18 10.87 -6.20
CA LEU A 1191 57.27 9.95 -7.33
C LEU A 1191 58.13 8.71 -7.02
N TRP A 1192 59.26 8.89 -6.32
CA TRP A 1192 60.12 7.78 -5.91
C TRP A 1192 59.44 6.84 -4.91
N ARG A 1193 58.66 7.40 -3.95
CA ARG A 1193 57.87 6.58 -3.00
C ARG A 1193 56.77 5.79 -3.72
N ALA A 1194 56.12 6.36 -4.72
CA ALA A 1194 55.11 5.66 -5.52
C ALA A 1194 55.72 4.52 -6.35
N ALA A 1195 56.92 4.72 -6.92
CA ALA A 1195 57.62 3.69 -7.69
C ALA A 1195 58.10 2.50 -6.82
N VAL A 1196 58.56 2.75 -5.60
CA VAL A 1196 58.97 1.70 -4.65
C VAL A 1196 57.78 0.85 -4.19
N VAL A 1197 56.61 1.46 -3.97
CA VAL A 1197 55.37 0.76 -3.59
C VAL A 1197 54.82 -0.10 -4.74
N ALA A 1198 55.07 0.28 -6.00
CA ALA A 1198 54.67 -0.51 -7.17
C ALA A 1198 55.56 -1.75 -7.42
N ALA A 1199 56.74 -1.83 -6.80
CA ALA A 1199 57.76 -2.85 -7.09
C ALA A 1199 57.66 -4.15 -6.25
N THR A 1200 56.64 -4.30 -5.38
CA THR A 1200 56.51 -5.47 -4.47
C THR A 1200 55.64 -6.61 -5.02
N GLY A 1201 55.69 -6.90 -6.33
CA GLY A 1201 54.95 -8.01 -6.95
C GLY A 1201 55.78 -8.80 -7.99
N PRO A 1202 55.32 -10.00 -8.43
CA PRO A 1202 56.18 -11.04 -9.04
C PRO A 1202 56.70 -10.77 -10.47
N SER A 1203 56.41 -9.64 -11.10
CA SER A 1203 56.85 -9.34 -12.48
C SER A 1203 57.73 -8.08 -12.52
N LYS A 1204 59.00 -8.22 -12.10
CA LYS A 1204 59.91 -7.10 -11.80
C LYS A 1204 60.47 -6.34 -13.01
N ALA A 1205 60.67 -6.95 -14.17
CA ALA A 1205 61.42 -6.30 -15.25
C ALA A 1205 60.56 -5.38 -16.15
N THR A 1206 59.35 -5.79 -16.50
CA THR A 1206 58.53 -5.10 -17.50
C THR A 1206 57.87 -3.82 -16.98
N ARG A 1207 57.44 -3.80 -15.69
CA ARG A 1207 56.77 -2.64 -15.10
C ARG A 1207 57.75 -1.50 -14.75
N LEU A 1208 58.97 -1.83 -14.32
CA LEU A 1208 59.98 -0.82 -14.03
C LEU A 1208 60.43 -0.12 -15.33
N SER A 1209 60.60 -0.87 -16.42
CA SER A 1209 60.88 -0.33 -17.77
C SER A 1209 59.80 0.65 -18.25
N GLN A 1210 58.52 0.35 -18.00
CA GLN A 1210 57.40 1.21 -18.42
C GLN A 1210 57.29 2.49 -17.59
N VAL A 1211 57.57 2.43 -16.28
CA VAL A 1211 57.54 3.61 -15.39
C VAL A 1211 58.72 4.54 -15.69
N VAL A 1212 59.91 3.99 -15.96
CA VAL A 1212 61.09 4.79 -16.34
C VAL A 1212 60.87 5.47 -17.69
N LYS A 1213 60.25 4.79 -18.66
CA LYS A 1213 59.91 5.37 -19.97
C LYS A 1213 58.88 6.51 -19.84
N ALA A 1214 57.81 6.30 -19.07
CA ALA A 1214 56.79 7.32 -18.85
C ALA A 1214 57.30 8.55 -18.06
N ALA A 1215 58.31 8.37 -17.20
CA ALA A 1215 58.97 9.49 -16.53
C ALA A 1215 59.89 10.27 -17.48
N ALA A 1216 60.65 9.58 -18.34
CA ALA A 1216 61.52 10.20 -19.34
C ALA A 1216 60.72 11.02 -20.36
N ASP A 1217 59.64 10.45 -20.90
CA ASP A 1217 58.77 11.11 -21.90
C ASP A 1217 58.11 12.40 -21.35
N LYS A 1218 57.90 12.48 -20.03
CA LYS A 1218 57.26 13.64 -19.38
C LYS A 1218 58.24 14.79 -19.10
N THR A 1219 59.53 14.50 -18.94
CA THR A 1219 60.60 15.50 -18.79
C THR A 1219 61.08 16.10 -20.12
N GLU A 1220 60.76 15.48 -21.26
CA GLU A 1220 61.13 16.00 -22.60
C GLU A 1220 60.05 16.94 -23.18
N THR A 1221 58.89 17.04 -22.51
CA THR A 1221 57.75 17.87 -22.93
C THR A 1221 57.53 19.12 -22.05
N GLN A 1222 58.45 19.40 -21.12
CA GLN A 1222 58.56 20.64 -20.33
C GLN A 1222 59.93 21.26 -20.59
#